data_AF-A0A6F8XMT0-F1
#
_entry.id   AF-A0A6F8XMT0-F1
#
_cell.length_a   1.000
_cell.length_b   1.000
_cell.length_c   1.000
_cell.angle_alpha   90.00
_cell.angle_beta   90.00
_cell.angle_gamma   90.00
#
_symmetry.space_group_name_H-M   'P 1'
#
loop_
_entity.id
_entity.type
_entity.pdbx_description
1 polymer ?
#
loop_
_entity_poly.entity_id
_entity_poly.type
_entity_poly.pdbx_seq_one_letter_code
_entity_poly.pdbx_strand_id
1 'polypeptide(L)'
;MTGVPAHLTALPGTVWQVWRQGLLRTAGFPAGGLTQLSAPDLALVADAHLDGRADRGALDRALAGALARGSATVHAIATDPRFREAVTWQARSVLRALDGVAAAGPTPRRDRKHRERERIIARYWQRYCAKAETIGFFGPVCWAGVDADGPASNTRPGHGLLRRRRVYLEHWALAAYADHVMRDRRVRRYLPPALQPHLALAPGRRLLDPIRPPAELSAGEADLLARCDGRHTAEWIAAAMAADPGSATRTEEEVYTLLDQLARRGVLRWTLDVPVRLDAEDVLRDRLAAIGDPALRDAALAGLDRLCRARDAVAAAAGDPDALLAALAALDAEFTAVTGQEPGRSAGQTYAGRGLCWEDTVRDLDVEIGGPVLTAIAAPLDVVLRAARWVTAAVAASYLDALTELYQDLAAEQGSPQVPLGQLWYLAQGLFYGTATRPAEAVAADLTKRWAVLFGLDAASPGGGGDRVVRVSTSGLGPTVEELFPADRPGWSAGRIHSPDLQICAESAEAVGRGEFTAVLGEMHVAWATNACGVFVGAHPDPAALTAALREDLGPDRMLPLLPLVWPRYTTRLAFALEDLRDPQLGFAAAPGADPDRLVPISALLVSEQDGRLEVTAPDGRAWPLLEVFDRLLAEVAVDVFKLAGADAHTPRLVLDDMVVARETWRTTIADCRLAWAVGDAERYLAARAWARKLGLPDQVFVKIGTETKPMFADLTSPLYIASLASALRSARLESGEQVSVVITEMLPDASQAWVPDADGHRYISELRLQIRDPELPATRVEDL
;
A
#
# COMPACT_ATOMS: atom_id res chain seq x y z
N MET A 1 21.77 -11.59 28.88
CA MET A 1 22.12 -10.97 27.59
C MET A 1 22.08 -12.05 26.53
N THR A 2 20.88 -12.38 26.05
CA THR A 2 20.72 -13.15 24.80
C THR A 2 21.20 -12.26 23.66
N GLY A 3 21.99 -12.80 22.74
CA GLY A 3 22.53 -12.04 21.61
C GLY A 3 21.42 -11.41 20.77
N VAL A 4 21.76 -10.36 20.01
CA VAL A 4 20.87 -9.80 18.99
C VAL A 4 20.47 -10.93 18.03
N PRO A 5 19.16 -11.15 17.79
CA PRO A 5 18.68 -12.13 16.82
C PRO A 5 19.38 -12.07 15.47
N ALA A 6 19.52 -13.21 14.78
CA ALA A 6 20.32 -13.30 13.56
C ALA A 6 19.79 -12.43 12.41
N HIS A 7 18.48 -12.15 12.36
CA HIS A 7 17.88 -11.26 11.37
C HIS A 7 18.07 -9.77 11.68
N LEU A 8 18.66 -9.42 12.83
CA LEU A 8 18.80 -8.05 13.31
C LEU A 8 20.26 -7.59 13.33
N THR A 9 20.44 -6.28 13.25
CA THR A 9 21.66 -5.54 13.54
C THR A 9 21.31 -4.30 14.37
N ALA A 10 22.28 -3.69 15.05
CA ALA A 10 22.01 -2.52 15.89
C ALA A 10 21.79 -1.26 15.05
N LEU A 11 20.93 -0.33 15.50
CA LEU A 11 21.00 1.06 15.05
C LEU A 11 22.04 1.77 15.96
N PRO A 12 23.23 2.14 15.44
CA PRO A 12 24.36 2.51 16.29
C PRO A 12 24.07 3.63 17.30
N GLY A 13 24.44 3.43 18.56
CA GLY A 13 24.24 4.44 19.62
C GLY A 13 22.81 4.55 20.15
N THR A 14 21.91 3.64 19.77
CA THR A 14 20.50 3.62 20.22
C THR A 14 20.11 2.25 20.74
N VAL A 15 18.90 2.11 21.31
CA VAL A 15 18.33 0.82 21.71
C VAL A 15 17.69 0.06 20.56
N TRP A 16 17.43 0.74 19.43
CA TRP A 16 16.68 0.19 18.32
C TRP A 16 17.48 -0.83 17.53
N GLN A 17 16.77 -1.79 16.97
CA GLN A 17 17.33 -2.86 16.15
C GLN A 17 16.77 -2.76 14.75
N VAL A 18 17.60 -2.97 13.73
CA VAL A 18 17.21 -2.91 12.32
C VAL A 18 17.27 -4.31 11.74
N TRP A 19 16.28 -4.70 10.96
CA TRP A 19 16.38 -5.93 10.17
C TRP A 19 17.53 -5.82 9.19
N ARG A 20 18.27 -6.93 9.02
CA ARG A 20 19.34 -7.06 8.02
C ARG A 20 18.83 -7.05 6.57
N GLN A 21 17.51 -7.04 6.40
CA GLN A 21 16.82 -6.98 5.11
C GLN A 21 15.99 -5.69 5.05
N GLY A 22 16.39 -4.77 4.18
CA GLY A 22 15.64 -3.58 3.80
C GLY A 22 15.11 -3.67 2.37
N LEU A 23 14.31 -2.69 1.97
CA LEU A 23 13.80 -2.57 0.61
C LEU A 23 14.31 -1.28 -0.02
N LEU A 24 14.93 -1.37 -1.20
CA LEU A 24 15.27 -0.21 -2.02
C LEU A 24 14.28 -0.10 -3.19
N ARG A 25 13.34 0.83 -3.08
CA ARG A 25 12.37 1.10 -4.15
C ARG A 25 12.95 2.13 -5.09
N THR A 26 12.85 1.91 -6.40
CA THR A 26 13.37 2.85 -7.42
C THR A 26 12.27 3.26 -8.40
N ALA A 27 12.41 4.46 -8.95
CA ALA A 27 11.64 4.87 -10.12
C ALA A 27 11.98 3.97 -11.33
N GLY A 28 11.06 3.88 -12.28
CA GLY A 28 11.22 3.02 -13.46
C GLY A 28 12.15 3.58 -14.54
N PHE A 29 12.32 4.90 -14.54
CA PHE A 29 13.07 5.63 -15.54
C PHE A 29 14.06 6.58 -14.84
N PRO A 30 15.18 6.93 -15.51
CA PRO A 30 16.22 7.78 -14.92
C PRO A 30 15.70 9.11 -14.39
N ALA A 31 16.23 9.56 -13.26
CA ALA A 31 15.90 10.83 -12.62
C ALA A 31 16.15 12.03 -13.55
N GLY A 32 17.20 11.96 -14.39
CA GLY A 32 17.50 12.96 -15.41
C GLY A 32 16.38 13.14 -16.45
N GLY A 33 15.43 12.20 -16.55
CA GLY A 33 14.23 12.36 -17.35
C GLY A 33 13.36 13.55 -16.91
N LEU A 34 13.37 13.92 -15.62
CA LEU A 34 12.55 15.00 -15.07
C LEU A 34 12.88 16.37 -15.64
N THR A 35 14.15 16.59 -15.97
CA THR A 35 14.64 17.89 -16.46
C THR A 35 14.61 18.01 -17.99
N GLN A 36 14.24 16.95 -18.72
CA GLN A 36 14.22 16.98 -20.19
C GLN A 36 13.23 17.98 -20.78
N LEU A 37 12.20 18.36 -20.01
CA LEU A 37 11.18 19.33 -20.41
C LEU A 37 11.35 20.69 -19.70
N SER A 38 12.42 20.89 -18.92
CA SER A 38 12.73 22.16 -18.25
C SER A 38 13.06 23.24 -19.28
N ALA A 39 12.78 24.51 -18.92
CA ALA A 39 13.09 25.66 -19.74
C ALA A 39 13.54 26.86 -18.88
N PRO A 40 14.69 26.77 -18.19
CA PRO A 40 15.17 27.83 -17.29
C PRO A 40 15.37 29.18 -18.01
N ASP A 41 15.84 29.17 -19.25
CA ASP A 41 15.97 30.41 -20.05
C ASP A 41 14.63 31.13 -20.27
N LEU A 42 13.54 30.35 -20.46
CA LEU A 42 12.20 30.91 -20.58
C LEU A 42 11.74 31.51 -19.25
N ALA A 43 12.05 30.86 -18.12
CA ALA A 43 11.73 31.37 -16.80
C ALA A 43 12.40 32.72 -16.54
N LEU A 44 13.70 32.84 -16.87
CA LEU A 44 14.44 34.10 -16.76
C LEU A 44 13.82 35.23 -17.60
N VAL A 45 13.42 34.95 -18.85
CA VAL A 45 12.76 35.94 -19.71
C VAL A 45 11.38 36.32 -19.18
N ALA A 46 10.60 35.37 -18.69
CA ALA A 46 9.29 35.63 -18.11
C ALA A 46 9.37 36.45 -16.82
N ASP A 47 10.34 36.15 -15.95
CA ASP A 47 10.57 36.91 -14.72
C ASP A 47 11.05 38.34 -15.05
N ALA A 48 11.91 38.51 -16.06
CA ALA A 48 12.27 39.83 -16.58
C ALA A 48 11.06 40.58 -17.18
N HIS A 49 10.14 39.89 -17.85
CA HIS A 49 8.91 40.50 -18.36
C HIS A 49 7.99 40.97 -17.22
N LEU A 50 7.80 40.14 -16.19
CA LEU A 50 7.03 40.51 -15.00
C LEU A 50 7.62 41.72 -14.25
N ASP A 51 8.94 41.91 -14.32
CA ASP A 51 9.63 43.08 -13.77
C ASP A 51 9.66 44.30 -14.71
N GLY A 52 9.06 44.21 -15.90
CA GLY A 52 9.10 45.27 -16.91
C GLY A 52 10.45 45.45 -17.62
N ARG A 53 11.38 44.49 -17.46
CA ARG A 53 12.73 44.48 -18.06
C ARG A 53 12.80 43.79 -19.42
N ALA A 54 11.75 43.06 -19.83
CA ALA A 54 11.63 42.43 -21.14
C ALA A 54 10.26 42.72 -21.76
N ASP A 55 10.23 42.96 -23.07
CA ASP A 55 8.96 43.18 -23.79
C ASP A 55 8.20 41.87 -24.05
N ARG A 56 6.92 41.99 -24.44
CA ARG A 56 6.07 40.84 -24.76
C ARG A 56 6.62 40.01 -25.93
N GLY A 57 7.25 40.65 -26.91
CA GLY A 57 7.82 39.96 -28.07
C GLY A 57 8.98 39.03 -27.71
N ALA A 58 9.82 39.41 -26.75
CA ALA A 58 10.89 38.59 -26.21
C ALA A 58 10.34 37.34 -25.50
N LEU A 59 9.31 37.51 -24.66
CA LEU A 59 8.59 36.42 -24.01
C LEU A 59 8.00 35.45 -25.04
N ASP A 60 7.24 35.97 -26.02
CA ASP A 60 6.56 35.13 -27.02
C ASP A 60 7.56 34.32 -27.85
N ARG A 61 8.72 34.90 -28.22
CA ARG A 61 9.80 34.17 -28.91
C ARG A 61 10.43 33.10 -28.04
N ALA A 62 10.75 33.41 -26.78
CA ALA A 62 11.33 32.44 -25.85
C ALA A 62 10.37 31.28 -25.60
N LEU A 63 9.08 31.58 -25.42
CA LEU A 63 8.03 30.58 -25.19
C LEU A 63 7.84 29.68 -26.42
N ALA A 64 7.77 30.26 -27.62
CA ALA A 64 7.66 29.50 -28.86
C ALA A 64 8.85 28.54 -29.04
N GLY A 65 10.08 29.01 -28.75
CA GLY A 65 11.29 28.18 -28.79
C GLY A 65 11.26 27.04 -27.77
N ALA A 66 10.85 27.31 -26.53
CA ALA A 66 10.72 26.30 -25.48
C ALA A 66 9.66 25.25 -25.82
N LEU A 67 8.51 25.67 -26.35
CA LEU A 67 7.44 24.76 -26.77
C LEU A 67 7.88 23.88 -27.95
N ALA A 68 8.61 24.42 -28.93
CA ALA A 68 9.14 23.65 -30.05
C ALA A 68 10.13 22.57 -29.60
N ARG A 69 11.06 22.91 -28.69
CA ARG A 69 11.98 21.92 -28.07
C ARG A 69 11.20 20.88 -27.27
N GLY A 70 10.24 21.31 -26.46
CA GLY A 70 9.37 20.42 -25.70
C GLY A 70 8.61 19.42 -26.58
N SER A 71 8.06 19.85 -27.72
CA SER A 71 7.41 18.95 -28.69
C SER A 71 8.36 17.90 -29.25
N ALA A 72 9.60 18.28 -29.59
CA ALA A 72 10.61 17.34 -30.07
C ALA A 72 10.99 16.31 -28.99
N THR A 73 11.17 16.74 -27.74
CA THR A 73 11.42 15.84 -26.60
C THR A 73 10.24 14.90 -26.36
N VAL A 74 9.01 15.42 -26.38
CA VAL A 74 7.80 14.59 -26.20
C VAL A 74 7.65 13.57 -27.32
N HIS A 75 8.06 13.89 -28.55
CA HIS A 75 8.11 12.94 -29.65
C HIS A 75 9.13 11.81 -29.40
N ALA A 76 10.32 12.14 -28.92
CA ALA A 76 11.32 11.13 -28.53
C ALA A 76 10.78 10.21 -27.41
N ILE A 77 10.15 10.78 -26.37
CA ILE A 77 9.52 10.00 -25.30
C ILE A 77 8.39 9.10 -25.84
N ALA A 78 7.55 9.61 -26.73
CA ALA A 78 6.41 8.86 -27.28
C ALA A 78 6.82 7.66 -28.16
N THR A 79 8.04 7.69 -28.68
CA THR A 79 8.62 6.68 -29.56
C THR A 79 9.59 5.73 -28.84
N ASP A 80 9.93 6.02 -27.57
CA ASP A 80 10.75 5.17 -26.72
C ASP A 80 10.03 3.82 -26.44
N PRO A 81 10.64 2.66 -26.81
CA PRO A 81 10.00 1.36 -26.63
C PRO A 81 9.69 1.01 -25.17
N ARG A 82 10.57 1.37 -24.23
CA ARG A 82 10.36 1.11 -22.80
C ARG A 82 9.21 1.95 -22.27
N PHE A 83 9.11 3.22 -22.66
CA PHE A 83 7.98 4.07 -22.27
C PHE A 83 6.66 3.54 -22.83
N ARG A 84 6.64 3.09 -24.09
CA ARG A 84 5.47 2.46 -24.71
C ARG A 84 5.08 1.16 -23.99
N GLU A 85 6.04 0.32 -23.61
CA GLU A 85 5.79 -0.92 -22.85
C GLU A 85 5.16 -0.61 -21.49
N ALA A 86 5.71 0.36 -20.74
CA ALA A 86 5.18 0.79 -19.46
C ALA A 86 3.74 1.31 -19.57
N VAL A 87 3.45 2.15 -20.58
CA VAL A 87 2.10 2.65 -20.85
C VAL A 87 1.15 1.54 -21.28
N THR A 88 1.62 0.53 -22.02
CA THR A 88 0.81 -0.62 -22.45
C THR A 88 0.31 -1.42 -21.25
N TRP A 89 1.18 -1.65 -20.26
CA TRP A 89 0.78 -2.27 -18.99
C TRP A 89 -0.23 -1.43 -18.19
N GLN A 90 -0.01 -0.11 -18.08
CA GLN A 90 -0.81 0.72 -17.18
C GLN A 90 -2.13 1.23 -17.77
N ALA A 91 -2.11 1.68 -19.02
CA ALA A 91 -3.16 2.49 -19.61
C ALA A 91 -3.20 2.40 -21.14
N ARG A 92 -3.75 1.30 -21.67
CA ARG A 92 -3.91 1.06 -23.13
C ARG A 92 -4.61 2.21 -23.87
N SER A 93 -5.51 2.94 -23.21
CA SER A 93 -6.20 4.10 -23.80
C SER A 93 -5.25 5.26 -24.15
N VAL A 94 -4.10 5.36 -23.47
CA VAL A 94 -3.08 6.40 -23.68
C VAL A 94 -2.23 6.13 -24.92
N LEU A 95 -2.20 4.90 -25.44
CA LEU A 95 -1.45 4.55 -26.65
C LEU A 95 -1.89 5.41 -27.86
N ARG A 96 -3.18 5.74 -27.96
CA ARG A 96 -3.70 6.67 -28.98
C ARG A 96 -3.06 8.06 -28.94
N ALA A 97 -2.62 8.51 -27.77
CA ALA A 97 -1.87 9.75 -27.62
C ALA A 97 -0.43 9.59 -28.08
N LEU A 98 0.22 8.47 -27.74
CA LEU A 98 1.59 8.14 -28.18
C LEU A 98 1.66 8.05 -29.70
N ASP A 99 0.80 7.23 -30.31
CA ASP A 99 0.76 7.03 -31.77
C ASP A 99 0.45 8.35 -32.49
N GLY A 100 -0.43 9.16 -31.90
CA GLY A 100 -0.78 10.46 -32.43
C GLY A 100 0.33 11.51 -32.36
N VAL A 101 1.30 11.37 -31.47
CA VAL A 101 2.50 12.22 -31.40
C VAL A 101 3.62 11.65 -32.28
N ALA A 102 3.80 10.33 -32.28
CA ALA A 102 4.74 9.64 -33.15
C ALA A 102 4.46 9.96 -34.63
N ALA A 103 3.19 9.83 -35.05
CA ALA A 103 2.78 10.13 -36.43
C ALA A 103 2.91 11.60 -36.83
N ALA A 104 2.90 12.53 -35.86
CA ALA A 104 3.00 13.97 -36.13
C ALA A 104 4.45 14.45 -36.33
N GLY A 105 5.44 13.63 -35.98
CA GLY A 105 6.86 13.98 -36.06
C GLY A 105 7.34 14.95 -34.97
N PRO A 106 8.64 15.30 -34.97
CA PRO A 106 9.26 16.13 -33.94
C PRO A 106 8.92 17.62 -34.03
N THR A 107 8.43 18.09 -35.18
CA THR A 107 8.03 19.51 -35.41
C THR A 107 6.55 19.61 -35.80
N PRO A 108 5.62 19.27 -34.90
CA PRO A 108 4.21 19.17 -35.22
C PRO A 108 3.51 20.54 -35.27
N ARG A 109 2.40 20.61 -36.02
CA ARG A 109 1.44 21.71 -35.84
C ARG A 109 0.71 21.52 -34.51
N ARG A 110 1.00 22.37 -33.53
CA ARG A 110 0.45 22.28 -32.16
C ARG A 110 -0.99 22.79 -32.03
N ASP A 111 -1.94 22.07 -32.62
CA ASP A 111 -3.37 22.34 -32.41
C ASP A 111 -3.87 21.88 -31.03
N ARG A 112 -5.16 22.10 -30.74
CA ARG A 112 -5.76 21.73 -29.44
C ARG A 112 -5.56 20.25 -29.10
N LYS A 113 -5.74 19.36 -30.08
CA LYS A 113 -5.65 17.91 -29.88
C LYS A 113 -4.21 17.48 -29.65
N HIS A 114 -3.26 18.04 -30.39
CA HIS A 114 -1.84 17.75 -30.20
C HIS A 114 -1.35 18.21 -28.81
N ARG A 115 -1.71 19.43 -28.38
CA ARG A 115 -1.39 19.94 -27.02
C ARG A 115 -1.97 19.09 -25.90
N GLU A 116 -3.12 18.45 -26.13
CA GLU A 116 -3.70 17.52 -25.16
C GLU A 116 -2.88 16.24 -25.05
N ARG A 117 -2.45 15.67 -26.18
CA ARG A 117 -1.59 14.48 -26.23
C ARG A 117 -0.25 14.72 -25.55
N GLU A 118 0.41 15.85 -25.84
CA GLU A 118 1.69 16.20 -25.19
C GLU A 118 1.55 16.28 -23.67
N ARG A 119 0.48 16.89 -23.17
CA ARG A 119 0.20 16.97 -21.72
C ARG A 119 -0.04 15.59 -21.11
N ILE A 120 -0.72 14.68 -21.80
CA ILE A 120 -0.91 13.31 -21.34
C ILE A 120 0.45 12.62 -21.21
N ILE A 121 1.30 12.71 -22.24
CA ILE A 121 2.63 12.07 -22.26
C ILE A 121 3.52 12.62 -21.14
N ALA A 122 3.59 13.94 -21.01
CA ALA A 122 4.39 14.60 -19.97
C ALA A 122 3.99 14.13 -18.56
N ARG A 123 2.69 13.92 -18.29
CA ARG A 123 2.21 13.41 -16.99
C ARG A 123 2.68 11.98 -16.69
N TYR A 124 2.68 11.10 -17.69
CA TYR A 124 3.19 9.73 -17.51
C TYR A 124 4.71 9.72 -17.37
N TRP A 125 5.41 10.51 -18.20
CA TRP A 125 6.86 10.63 -18.16
C TRP A 125 7.36 11.07 -16.78
N GLN A 126 6.82 12.17 -16.24
CA GLN A 126 7.24 12.62 -14.90
C GLN A 126 6.93 11.59 -13.81
N ARG A 127 5.80 10.87 -13.92
CA ARG A 127 5.42 9.87 -12.93
C ARG A 127 6.47 8.76 -12.88
N TYR A 128 6.91 8.30 -14.04
CA TYR A 128 7.89 7.24 -14.18
C TYR A 128 9.32 7.63 -13.78
N CYS A 129 9.66 8.92 -13.82
CA CYS A 129 10.99 9.40 -13.42
C CYS A 129 11.05 9.88 -11.95
N ALA A 130 9.94 10.40 -11.40
CA ALA A 130 9.92 10.99 -10.04
C ALA A 130 9.44 10.05 -8.93
N LYS A 131 8.74 8.96 -9.26
CA LYS A 131 8.08 8.14 -8.23
C LYS A 131 8.62 6.72 -8.23
N ALA A 132 9.11 6.30 -7.07
CA ALA A 132 9.46 4.91 -6.77
C ALA A 132 8.19 4.07 -6.50
N GLU A 133 7.29 3.98 -7.48
CA GLU A 133 6.10 3.13 -7.36
C GLU A 133 6.51 1.66 -7.55
N THR A 134 6.12 0.77 -6.65
CA THR A 134 6.45 -0.66 -6.77
C THR A 134 5.45 -1.39 -7.67
N ILE A 135 5.69 -1.44 -8.99
CA ILE A 135 4.88 -2.17 -9.98
C ILE A 135 5.61 -2.33 -11.32
N GLY A 136 5.56 -3.52 -11.91
CA GLY A 136 6.18 -3.83 -13.20
C GLY A 136 7.68 -3.52 -13.23
N PHE A 137 8.27 -3.47 -14.43
CA PHE A 137 9.67 -3.07 -14.59
C PHE A 137 9.95 -1.59 -14.36
N PHE A 138 8.91 -0.75 -14.41
CA PHE A 138 8.98 0.68 -14.16
C PHE A 138 8.81 1.02 -12.66
N GLY A 139 9.09 0.03 -11.83
CA GLY A 139 8.91 0.03 -10.39
C GLY A 139 9.41 -1.26 -9.73
N PRO A 140 10.64 -1.72 -10.05
CA PRO A 140 11.10 -3.04 -9.65
C PRO A 140 11.38 -3.12 -8.15
N VAL A 141 11.16 -4.29 -7.55
CA VAL A 141 11.54 -4.57 -6.16
C VAL A 141 13.04 -4.81 -6.08
N CYS A 142 13.72 -4.14 -5.15
CA CYS A 142 15.09 -4.47 -4.77
C CYS A 142 15.14 -4.71 -3.26
N TRP A 143 15.58 -5.89 -2.84
CA TRP A 143 15.96 -6.11 -1.44
C TRP A 143 17.39 -5.61 -1.23
N ALA A 144 17.65 -5.02 -0.08
CA ALA A 144 18.95 -4.47 0.29
C ALA A 144 19.43 -5.11 1.60
N GLY A 145 20.71 -5.47 1.64
CA GLY A 145 21.37 -5.88 2.87
C GLY A 145 21.58 -4.68 3.79
N VAL A 146 21.42 -4.89 5.09
CA VAL A 146 21.67 -3.88 6.12
C VAL A 146 22.57 -4.47 7.20
N ASP A 147 23.69 -3.81 7.49
CA ASP A 147 24.62 -4.31 8.51
C ASP A 147 25.39 -3.19 9.21
N ALA A 148 25.18 -2.99 10.50
CA ALA A 148 25.90 -2.00 11.29
C ALA A 148 27.41 -2.22 11.34
N ASP A 149 27.87 -3.45 11.17
CA ASP A 149 29.30 -3.79 11.14
C ASP A 149 29.89 -3.80 9.71
N GLY A 150 29.04 -3.57 8.70
CA GLY A 150 29.41 -3.57 7.28
C GLY A 150 29.99 -2.23 6.78
N PRO A 151 30.60 -2.21 5.59
CA PRO A 151 31.11 -1.00 4.96
C PRO A 151 29.98 -0.02 4.59
N ALA A 152 30.26 1.29 4.57
CA ALA A 152 29.29 2.38 4.40
C ALA A 152 28.15 2.11 3.40
N SER A 153 28.49 1.80 2.15
CA SER A 153 27.57 1.22 1.20
C SER A 153 28.34 0.46 0.12
N ASN A 154 27.74 -0.61 -0.39
CA ASN A 154 28.26 -1.36 -1.52
C ASN A 154 27.11 -1.57 -2.50
N THR A 155 27.18 -0.90 -3.66
CA THR A 155 26.12 -0.89 -4.67
C THR A 155 26.68 -1.39 -5.98
N ARG A 156 26.13 -2.47 -6.51
CA ARG A 156 26.60 -3.13 -7.73
C ARG A 156 25.44 -3.37 -8.69
N PRO A 157 25.29 -2.55 -9.75
CA PRO A 157 24.31 -2.86 -10.79
C PRO A 157 24.72 -4.14 -11.51
N GLY A 158 23.74 -4.98 -11.82
CA GLY A 158 23.95 -6.14 -12.68
C GLY A 158 24.02 -5.76 -14.16
N HIS A 159 23.88 -6.73 -15.06
CA HIS A 159 24.06 -6.50 -16.51
C HIS A 159 22.86 -5.80 -17.16
N GLY A 160 21.69 -5.81 -16.51
CA GLY A 160 20.48 -5.17 -17.01
C GLY A 160 19.76 -4.41 -15.90
N LEU A 161 18.55 -3.92 -16.20
CA LEU A 161 17.72 -3.27 -15.19
C LEU A 161 17.08 -4.28 -14.22
N LEU A 162 16.74 -5.48 -14.72
CA LEU A 162 15.90 -6.45 -14.02
C LEU A 162 16.55 -7.81 -14.00
N ARG A 163 16.54 -8.47 -12.84
CA ARG A 163 17.00 -9.85 -12.64
C ARG A 163 15.88 -10.85 -12.91
N ARG A 164 14.64 -10.45 -12.68
CA ARG A 164 13.47 -11.32 -12.82
C ARG A 164 12.23 -10.52 -13.20
N ARG A 165 11.38 -11.13 -14.03
CA ARG A 165 10.04 -10.66 -14.37
C ARG A 165 9.06 -11.80 -14.15
N ARG A 166 7.90 -11.53 -13.55
CA ARG A 166 6.85 -12.54 -13.37
C ARG A 166 5.49 -11.92 -13.61
N VAL A 167 4.69 -12.57 -14.44
CA VAL A 167 3.29 -12.21 -14.69
C VAL A 167 2.39 -13.15 -13.90
N TYR A 168 1.39 -12.60 -13.23
CA TYR A 168 0.42 -13.34 -12.44
C TYR A 168 -1.00 -13.04 -12.94
N LEU A 169 -1.91 -14.01 -12.83
CA LEU A 169 -3.33 -13.78 -13.02
C LEU A 169 -3.92 -13.11 -11.78
N GLU A 170 -4.73 -12.06 -11.98
CA GLU A 170 -5.49 -11.39 -10.94
C GLU A 170 -6.44 -12.36 -10.23
N HIS A 171 -6.53 -12.24 -8.90
CA HIS A 171 -7.40 -13.09 -8.07
C HIS A 171 -8.83 -13.14 -8.63
N TRP A 172 -9.35 -12.01 -9.08
CA TRP A 172 -10.70 -11.94 -9.61
C TRP A 172 -10.90 -12.69 -10.92
N ALA A 173 -9.86 -12.80 -11.75
CA ALA A 173 -9.91 -13.58 -12.98
C ALA A 173 -9.97 -15.08 -12.64
N LEU A 174 -9.16 -15.51 -11.66
CA LEU A 174 -9.19 -16.87 -11.12
C LEU A 174 -10.53 -17.19 -10.45
N ALA A 175 -11.07 -16.27 -9.64
CA ALA A 175 -12.37 -16.40 -8.99
C ALA A 175 -13.51 -16.47 -10.01
N ALA A 176 -13.49 -15.64 -11.05
CA ALA A 176 -14.49 -15.68 -12.13
C ALA A 176 -14.43 -17.00 -12.91
N TYR A 177 -13.23 -17.55 -13.14
CA TYR A 177 -13.08 -18.87 -13.74
C TYR A 177 -13.61 -19.98 -12.81
N ALA A 178 -13.30 -19.92 -11.53
CA ALA A 178 -13.82 -20.84 -10.53
C ALA A 178 -15.36 -20.82 -10.48
N ASP A 179 -15.97 -19.63 -10.45
CA ASP A 179 -17.41 -19.44 -10.50
C ASP A 179 -18.03 -20.00 -11.80
N HIS A 180 -17.34 -19.85 -12.93
CA HIS A 180 -17.77 -20.44 -14.21
C HIS A 180 -17.83 -21.97 -14.12
N VAL A 181 -16.75 -22.61 -13.65
CA VAL A 181 -16.68 -24.07 -13.50
C VAL A 181 -17.81 -24.59 -12.59
N MET A 182 -18.10 -23.85 -11.52
CA MET A 182 -19.15 -24.22 -10.55
C MET A 182 -20.58 -24.09 -11.09
N ARG A 183 -20.80 -23.52 -12.28
CA ARG A 183 -22.14 -23.50 -12.92
C ARG A 183 -22.64 -24.91 -13.23
N ASP A 184 -21.73 -25.85 -13.52
CA ASP A 184 -22.07 -27.26 -13.55
C ASP A 184 -22.19 -27.78 -12.11
N ARG A 185 -23.44 -27.98 -11.65
CA ARG A 185 -23.73 -28.42 -10.29
C ARG A 185 -23.11 -29.78 -9.94
N ARG A 186 -22.75 -30.60 -10.93
CA ARG A 186 -22.05 -31.87 -10.69
C ARG A 186 -20.66 -31.64 -10.12
N VAL A 187 -19.97 -30.55 -10.50
CA VAL A 187 -18.66 -30.20 -9.93
C VAL A 187 -18.77 -29.93 -8.43
N ARG A 188 -19.84 -29.25 -8.00
CA ARG A 188 -20.03 -28.89 -6.58
C ARG A 188 -20.05 -30.11 -5.65
N ARG A 189 -20.44 -31.29 -6.14
CA ARG A 189 -20.45 -32.55 -5.37
C ARG A 189 -19.06 -32.94 -4.87
N TYR A 190 -18.01 -32.59 -5.62
CA TYR A 190 -16.63 -32.86 -5.27
C TYR A 190 -15.97 -31.76 -4.44
N LEU A 191 -16.69 -30.67 -4.13
CA LEU A 191 -16.17 -29.57 -3.33
C LEU A 191 -16.51 -29.79 -1.85
N PRO A 192 -15.59 -29.51 -0.92
CA PRO A 192 -15.88 -29.61 0.50
C PRO A 192 -16.69 -28.39 0.97
N PRO A 193 -17.93 -28.57 1.44
CA PRO A 193 -18.67 -27.48 2.07
C PRO A 193 -18.09 -27.18 3.46
N ALA A 194 -18.05 -25.89 3.81
CA ALA A 194 -17.61 -25.41 5.11
C ALA A 194 -18.59 -24.36 5.64
N LEU A 195 -18.72 -24.25 6.96
CA LEU A 195 -19.41 -23.12 7.57
C LEU A 195 -18.73 -21.80 7.18
N GLN A 196 -19.49 -20.71 7.05
CA GLN A 196 -18.88 -19.39 6.81
C GLN A 196 -17.91 -19.03 7.97
N PRO A 197 -16.77 -18.37 7.69
CA PRO A 197 -15.69 -18.21 8.67
C PRO A 197 -16.08 -17.51 9.97
N HIS A 198 -17.11 -16.66 9.93
CA HIS A 198 -17.55 -15.87 11.07
C HIS A 198 -18.61 -16.54 11.92
N LEU A 199 -19.21 -17.64 11.44
CA LEU A 199 -20.29 -18.33 12.13
C LEU A 199 -19.72 -19.47 12.98
N ALA A 200 -20.45 -19.85 14.02
CA ALA A 200 -20.11 -20.99 14.87
C ALA A 200 -21.35 -21.83 15.20
N LEU A 201 -21.14 -23.11 15.52
CA LEU A 201 -22.19 -23.98 16.06
C LEU A 201 -22.05 -24.07 17.58
N ALA A 202 -23.13 -23.80 18.30
CA ALA A 202 -23.24 -23.99 19.73
C ALA A 202 -24.04 -25.26 20.08
N PRO A 203 -23.87 -25.79 21.30
CA PRO A 203 -24.71 -26.88 21.81
C PRO A 203 -26.20 -26.57 21.68
N GLY A 204 -27.01 -27.63 21.49
CA GLY A 204 -28.46 -27.48 21.34
C GLY A 204 -28.92 -27.02 19.95
N ARG A 205 -28.13 -27.29 18.90
CA ARG A 205 -28.46 -26.97 17.49
C ARG A 205 -28.61 -25.46 17.24
N ARG A 206 -27.71 -24.65 17.81
CA ARG A 206 -27.77 -23.20 17.66
C ARG A 206 -26.67 -22.72 16.72
N LEU A 207 -27.04 -21.94 15.71
CA LEU A 207 -26.11 -21.21 14.87
C LEU A 207 -25.84 -19.84 15.51
N LEU A 208 -24.57 -19.56 15.77
CA LEU A 208 -24.10 -18.27 16.26
C LEU A 208 -23.66 -17.39 15.09
N ASP A 209 -24.05 -16.12 15.16
CA ASP A 209 -23.75 -15.06 14.19
C ASP A 209 -23.22 -13.84 14.97
N PRO A 210 -22.24 -13.08 14.45
CA PRO A 210 -21.63 -11.97 15.18
C PRO A 210 -22.60 -10.81 15.47
N ILE A 211 -23.63 -10.66 14.64
CA ILE A 211 -24.55 -9.51 14.68
C ILE A 211 -25.97 -9.98 15.04
N ARG A 212 -26.40 -11.13 14.53
CA ARG A 212 -27.77 -11.62 14.70
C ARG A 212 -27.91 -12.47 15.96
N PRO A 213 -29.11 -12.48 16.59
CA PRO A 213 -29.40 -13.41 17.67
C PRO A 213 -29.20 -14.87 17.22
N PRO A 214 -28.78 -15.78 18.11
CA PRO A 214 -28.59 -17.17 17.76
C PRO A 214 -29.86 -17.81 17.18
N ALA A 215 -29.72 -18.50 16.06
CA ALA A 215 -30.83 -19.17 15.38
C ALA A 215 -30.89 -20.66 15.72
N GLU A 216 -32.09 -21.20 15.94
CA GLU A 216 -32.26 -22.65 16.08
C GLU A 216 -32.20 -23.33 14.71
N LEU A 217 -31.42 -24.41 14.63
CA LEU A 217 -31.29 -25.29 13.48
C LEU A 217 -32.21 -26.50 13.67
N SER A 218 -32.83 -26.92 12.58
CA SER A 218 -33.46 -28.24 12.53
C SER A 218 -32.43 -29.34 12.79
N ALA A 219 -32.90 -30.53 13.18
CA ALA A 219 -32.01 -31.68 13.41
C ALA A 219 -31.17 -32.03 12.17
N GLY A 220 -31.76 -31.95 10.97
CA GLY A 220 -31.06 -32.22 9.72
C GLY A 220 -30.01 -31.15 9.37
N GLU A 221 -30.30 -29.88 9.61
CA GLU A 221 -29.31 -28.81 9.40
C GLU A 221 -28.14 -28.93 10.37
N ALA A 222 -28.41 -29.24 11.65
CA ALA A 222 -27.36 -29.39 12.65
C ALA A 222 -26.44 -30.59 12.33
N ASP A 223 -27.01 -31.74 11.96
CA ASP A 223 -26.25 -32.94 11.54
C ASP A 223 -25.40 -32.64 10.28
N LEU A 224 -25.97 -31.98 9.27
CA LEU A 224 -25.23 -31.59 8.07
C LEU A 224 -24.09 -30.62 8.39
N LEU A 225 -24.36 -29.55 9.13
CA LEU A 225 -23.35 -28.54 9.45
C LEU A 225 -22.22 -29.10 10.31
N ALA A 226 -22.50 -30.06 11.20
CA ALA A 226 -21.48 -30.76 11.98
C ALA A 226 -20.51 -31.60 11.12
N ARG A 227 -20.93 -31.98 9.90
CA ARG A 227 -20.11 -32.73 8.92
C ARG A 227 -19.46 -31.82 7.86
N CYS A 228 -19.87 -30.55 7.77
CA CYS A 228 -19.30 -29.55 6.85
C CYS A 228 -17.98 -28.98 7.41
N ASP A 229 -16.96 -29.83 7.50
CA ASP A 229 -15.65 -29.52 8.09
C ASP A 229 -14.66 -28.82 7.13
N GLY A 230 -15.09 -28.55 5.89
CA GLY A 230 -14.24 -27.98 4.85
C GLY A 230 -13.18 -28.92 4.29
N ARG A 231 -13.24 -30.23 4.61
CA ARG A 231 -12.32 -31.26 4.12
C ARG A 231 -13.04 -32.33 3.31
N HIS A 232 -14.13 -32.85 3.84
CA HIS A 232 -14.89 -33.91 3.18
C HIS A 232 -15.74 -33.32 2.05
N THR A 233 -15.76 -34.00 0.91
CA THR A 233 -16.56 -33.58 -0.25
C THR A 233 -18.05 -33.64 0.07
N ALA A 234 -18.85 -32.82 -0.60
CA ALA A 234 -20.31 -32.89 -0.49
C ALA A 234 -20.85 -34.29 -0.83
N GLU A 235 -20.23 -35.00 -1.77
CA GLU A 235 -20.55 -36.39 -2.12
C GLU A 235 -20.30 -37.34 -0.95
N TRP A 236 -19.14 -37.25 -0.30
CA TRP A 236 -18.83 -38.07 0.87
C TRP A 236 -19.82 -37.80 2.02
N ILE A 237 -20.13 -36.51 2.28
CA ILE A 237 -21.07 -36.11 3.33
C ILE A 237 -22.48 -36.65 3.02
N ALA A 238 -22.93 -36.50 1.78
CA ALA A 238 -24.23 -36.99 1.34
C ALA A 238 -24.36 -38.51 1.50
N ALA A 239 -23.35 -39.27 1.06
CA ALA A 239 -23.31 -40.72 1.22
C ALA A 239 -23.31 -41.13 2.70
N ALA A 240 -22.50 -40.47 3.52
CA ALA A 240 -22.40 -40.75 4.95
C ALA A 240 -23.71 -40.47 5.70
N MET A 241 -24.40 -39.36 5.40
CA MET A 241 -25.69 -39.04 6.01
C MET A 241 -26.81 -39.96 5.52
N ALA A 242 -26.85 -40.28 4.23
CA ALA A 242 -27.87 -41.19 3.69
C ALA A 242 -27.74 -42.61 4.23
N ALA A 243 -26.52 -43.06 4.53
CA ALA A 243 -26.26 -44.37 5.14
C ALA A 243 -26.55 -44.42 6.65
N ASP A 244 -26.65 -43.27 7.33
CA ASP A 244 -26.88 -43.18 8.77
C ASP A 244 -28.38 -43.32 9.10
N PRO A 245 -28.81 -44.41 9.77
CA PRO A 245 -30.23 -44.61 10.11
C PRO A 245 -30.81 -43.50 11.01
N GLY A 246 -29.94 -42.83 11.78
CA GLY A 246 -30.27 -41.74 12.69
C GLY A 246 -30.33 -40.36 12.03
N SER A 247 -29.90 -40.23 10.77
CA SER A 247 -29.98 -38.94 10.06
C SER A 247 -31.41 -38.58 9.69
N ALA A 248 -31.70 -37.27 9.68
CA ALA A 248 -32.99 -36.73 9.25
C ALA A 248 -33.17 -36.78 7.73
N THR A 249 -32.09 -36.89 6.96
CA THR A 249 -32.08 -37.05 5.50
C THR A 249 -31.93 -38.52 5.12
N ARG A 250 -32.72 -38.99 4.15
CA ARG A 250 -32.76 -40.41 3.72
C ARG A 250 -32.13 -40.65 2.36
N THR A 251 -31.87 -39.60 1.59
CA THR A 251 -31.25 -39.70 0.25
C THR A 251 -30.16 -38.65 0.08
N GLU A 252 -29.19 -38.92 -0.80
CA GLU A 252 -28.14 -37.96 -1.13
C GLU A 252 -28.70 -36.66 -1.75
N GLU A 253 -29.76 -36.75 -2.55
CA GLU A 253 -30.39 -35.58 -3.18
C GLU A 253 -31.07 -34.64 -2.16
N GLU A 254 -31.60 -35.19 -1.06
CA GLU A 254 -32.07 -34.37 0.06
C GLU A 254 -30.91 -33.60 0.71
N VAL A 255 -29.75 -34.23 0.88
CA VAL A 255 -28.54 -33.60 1.42
C VAL A 255 -28.04 -32.48 0.50
N TYR A 256 -27.96 -32.73 -0.82
CA TYR A 256 -27.56 -31.69 -1.78
C TYR A 256 -28.54 -30.52 -1.82
N THR A 257 -29.84 -30.78 -1.68
CA THR A 257 -30.86 -29.74 -1.58
C THR A 257 -30.66 -28.89 -0.32
N LEU A 258 -30.38 -29.52 0.81
CA LEU A 258 -30.11 -28.82 2.07
C LEU A 258 -28.82 -27.99 2.02
N LEU A 259 -27.75 -28.53 1.44
CA LEU A 259 -26.50 -27.79 1.17
C LEU A 259 -26.75 -26.53 0.34
N ASP A 260 -27.54 -26.64 -0.74
CA ASP A 260 -27.86 -25.50 -1.60
C ASP A 260 -28.71 -24.44 -0.88
N GLN A 261 -29.67 -24.85 -0.04
CA GLN A 261 -30.46 -23.95 0.79
C GLN A 261 -29.60 -23.20 1.81
N LEU A 262 -28.70 -23.89 2.52
CA LEU A 262 -27.79 -23.29 3.50
C LEU A 262 -26.76 -22.37 2.84
N ALA A 263 -26.24 -22.74 1.67
CA ALA A 263 -25.35 -21.89 0.88
C ALA A 263 -26.06 -20.60 0.43
N ARG A 264 -27.30 -20.68 -0.08
CA ARG A 264 -28.10 -19.50 -0.47
C ARG A 264 -28.44 -18.58 0.70
N ARG A 265 -28.60 -19.14 1.89
CA ARG A 265 -28.80 -18.37 3.14
C ARG A 265 -27.51 -17.71 3.66
N GLY A 266 -26.36 -18.00 3.04
CA GLY A 266 -25.06 -17.52 3.50
C GLY A 266 -24.58 -18.19 4.78
N VAL A 267 -25.06 -19.40 5.10
CA VAL A 267 -24.56 -20.19 6.25
C VAL A 267 -23.32 -20.99 5.85
N LEU A 268 -23.31 -21.52 4.63
CA LEU A 268 -22.21 -22.31 4.09
C LEU A 268 -21.41 -21.56 3.03
N ARG A 269 -20.12 -21.83 3.00
CA ARG A 269 -19.24 -21.66 1.85
C ARG A 269 -19.14 -23.01 1.15
N TRP A 270 -19.71 -23.10 -0.04
CA TRP A 270 -19.64 -24.31 -0.88
C TRP A 270 -19.16 -23.92 -2.28
N THR A 271 -17.86 -23.59 -2.34
CA THR A 271 -17.19 -22.99 -3.48
C THR A 271 -15.77 -23.56 -3.65
N LEU A 272 -15.13 -23.27 -4.79
CA LEU A 272 -13.70 -23.54 -5.02
C LEU A 272 -12.77 -22.63 -4.20
N ASP A 273 -13.31 -21.65 -3.48
CA ASP A 273 -12.67 -20.85 -2.42
C ASP A 273 -11.30 -20.21 -2.75
N VAL A 274 -11.15 -19.62 -3.93
CA VAL A 274 -9.85 -19.07 -4.37
C VAL A 274 -9.27 -18.05 -3.36
N PRO A 275 -8.11 -18.31 -2.72
CA PRO A 275 -7.53 -17.40 -1.73
C PRO A 275 -6.90 -16.18 -2.40
N VAL A 276 -6.80 -15.05 -1.69
CA VAL A 276 -6.15 -13.83 -2.19
C VAL A 276 -4.64 -13.89 -1.90
N ARG A 277 -3.93 -14.77 -2.60
CA ARG A 277 -2.48 -15.05 -2.41
C ARG A 277 -1.77 -15.29 -3.75
N LEU A 278 -0.44 -15.16 -3.77
CA LEU A 278 0.36 -15.29 -5.00
C LEU A 278 0.33 -16.71 -5.60
N ASP A 279 0.05 -17.72 -4.78
CA ASP A 279 -0.10 -19.13 -5.14
C ASP A 279 -1.55 -19.52 -5.47
N ALA A 280 -2.48 -18.55 -5.58
CA ALA A 280 -3.90 -18.82 -5.83
C ALA A 280 -4.18 -19.62 -7.11
N GLU A 281 -3.33 -19.46 -8.14
CA GLU A 281 -3.42 -20.25 -9.37
C GLU A 281 -3.13 -21.73 -9.12
N ASP A 282 -2.09 -22.02 -8.32
CA ASP A 282 -1.71 -23.39 -7.95
C ASP A 282 -2.79 -24.01 -7.06
N VAL A 283 -3.28 -23.27 -6.07
CA VAL A 283 -4.39 -23.72 -5.20
C VAL A 283 -5.66 -24.02 -6.01
N LEU A 284 -5.99 -23.18 -6.99
CA LEU A 284 -7.14 -23.44 -7.85
C LEU A 284 -6.92 -24.70 -8.70
N ARG A 285 -5.74 -24.88 -9.28
CA ARG A 285 -5.39 -26.07 -10.06
C ARG A 285 -5.51 -27.34 -9.22
N ASP A 286 -4.97 -27.36 -8.00
CA ASP A 286 -5.04 -28.52 -7.10
C ASP A 286 -6.49 -28.88 -6.75
N ARG A 287 -7.33 -27.87 -6.50
CA ARG A 287 -8.76 -28.09 -6.21
C ARG A 287 -9.54 -28.60 -7.41
N LEU A 288 -9.22 -28.14 -8.63
CA LEU A 288 -9.80 -28.68 -9.84
C LEU A 288 -9.35 -30.12 -10.10
N ALA A 289 -8.07 -30.44 -9.83
CA ALA A 289 -7.53 -31.78 -9.98
C ALA A 289 -8.18 -32.81 -9.01
N ALA A 290 -8.67 -32.34 -7.86
CA ALA A 290 -9.39 -33.16 -6.88
C ALA A 290 -10.82 -33.56 -7.30
N ILE A 291 -11.33 -33.07 -8.44
CA ILE A 291 -12.64 -33.49 -8.96
C ILE A 291 -12.59 -34.98 -9.35
N GLY A 292 -13.47 -35.78 -8.74
CA GLY A 292 -13.47 -37.24 -8.90
C GLY A 292 -13.92 -37.74 -10.28
N ASP A 293 -14.80 -37.00 -10.96
CA ASP A 293 -15.23 -37.30 -12.33
C ASP A 293 -14.16 -36.86 -13.34
N PRO A 294 -13.57 -37.79 -14.12
CA PRO A 294 -12.51 -37.46 -15.08
C PRO A 294 -12.92 -36.45 -16.15
N ALA A 295 -14.15 -36.54 -16.68
CA ALA A 295 -14.60 -35.65 -17.74
C ALA A 295 -14.81 -34.22 -17.24
N LEU A 296 -15.36 -34.06 -16.03
CA LEU A 296 -15.50 -32.75 -15.39
C LEU A 296 -14.14 -32.14 -15.04
N ARG A 297 -13.25 -32.95 -14.46
CA ARG A 297 -11.89 -32.54 -14.10
C ARG A 297 -11.11 -32.08 -15.32
N ASP A 298 -11.05 -32.90 -16.36
CA ASP A 298 -10.25 -32.63 -17.55
C ASP A 298 -10.76 -31.39 -18.30
N ALA A 299 -12.09 -31.19 -18.36
CA ALA A 299 -12.69 -29.97 -18.90
C ALA A 299 -12.34 -28.71 -18.09
N ALA A 300 -12.43 -28.80 -16.75
CA ALA A 300 -12.10 -27.68 -15.87
C ALA A 300 -10.60 -27.34 -15.86
N LEU A 301 -9.71 -28.34 -15.97
CA LEU A 301 -8.27 -28.09 -16.11
C LEU A 301 -7.94 -27.50 -17.48
N ALA A 302 -8.55 -28.01 -18.56
CA ALA A 302 -8.31 -27.51 -19.91
C ALA A 302 -8.64 -26.01 -20.07
N GLY A 303 -9.72 -25.53 -19.44
CA GLY A 303 -10.05 -24.10 -19.46
C GLY A 303 -9.06 -23.23 -18.67
N LEU A 304 -8.57 -23.71 -17.51
CA LEU A 304 -7.53 -23.02 -16.74
C LEU A 304 -6.21 -22.98 -17.53
N ASP A 305 -5.83 -24.09 -18.16
CA ASP A 305 -4.62 -24.18 -18.98
C ASP A 305 -4.63 -23.19 -20.16
N ARG A 306 -5.80 -22.91 -20.75
CA ARG A 306 -5.93 -21.87 -21.77
C ARG A 306 -5.58 -20.49 -21.20
N LEU A 307 -6.10 -20.14 -20.03
CA LEU A 307 -5.78 -18.88 -19.35
C LEU A 307 -4.31 -18.79 -18.98
N CYS A 308 -3.75 -19.86 -18.39
CA CYS A 308 -2.33 -19.94 -18.02
C CYS A 308 -1.43 -19.75 -19.26
N ARG A 309 -1.71 -20.43 -20.38
CA ARG A 309 -0.96 -20.27 -21.63
C ARG A 309 -1.05 -18.85 -22.19
N ALA A 310 -2.22 -18.22 -22.14
CA ALA A 310 -2.37 -16.84 -22.59
C ALA A 310 -1.60 -15.85 -21.69
N ARG A 311 -1.61 -16.06 -20.37
CA ARG A 311 -0.77 -15.32 -19.42
C ARG A 311 0.72 -15.55 -19.65
N ASP A 312 1.14 -16.77 -19.98
CA ASP A 312 2.52 -17.08 -20.32
C ASP A 312 2.96 -16.38 -21.62
N ALA A 313 2.06 -16.27 -22.61
CA ALA A 313 2.31 -15.50 -23.83
C ALA A 313 2.48 -13.99 -23.53
N VAL A 314 1.72 -13.44 -22.59
CA VAL A 314 1.92 -12.06 -22.10
C VAL A 314 3.31 -11.92 -21.46
N ALA A 315 3.73 -12.88 -20.65
CA ALA A 315 5.07 -12.88 -20.05
C ALA A 315 6.19 -12.96 -21.10
N ALA A 316 6.00 -13.78 -22.14
CA ALA A 316 6.97 -13.93 -23.24
C ALA A 316 7.10 -12.68 -24.12
N ALA A 317 6.13 -11.76 -24.10
CA ALA A 317 6.15 -10.51 -24.86
C ALA A 317 6.94 -9.38 -24.17
N ALA A 318 7.59 -9.65 -23.03
CA ALA A 318 8.38 -8.67 -22.28
C ALA A 318 9.43 -7.97 -23.17
N GLY A 319 9.50 -6.63 -23.08
CA GLY A 319 10.41 -5.81 -23.89
C GLY A 319 9.92 -5.43 -25.28
N ASP A 320 8.79 -5.96 -25.75
CA ASP A 320 8.16 -5.59 -27.02
C ASP A 320 6.75 -5.03 -26.77
N PRO A 321 6.54 -3.70 -26.89
CA PRO A 321 5.24 -3.08 -26.58
C PRO A 321 4.11 -3.53 -27.50
N ASP A 322 4.39 -3.82 -28.77
CA ASP A 322 3.37 -4.20 -29.74
C ASP A 322 2.97 -5.67 -29.57
N ALA A 323 3.95 -6.55 -29.34
CA ALA A 323 3.69 -7.95 -28.97
C ALA A 323 2.94 -8.04 -27.64
N LEU A 324 3.30 -7.21 -26.65
CA LEU A 324 2.62 -7.14 -25.35
C LEU A 324 1.15 -6.73 -25.51
N LEU A 325 0.86 -5.70 -26.31
CA LEU A 325 -0.50 -5.26 -26.58
C LEU A 325 -1.34 -6.38 -27.21
N ALA A 326 -0.77 -7.10 -28.18
CA ALA A 326 -1.42 -8.22 -28.84
C ALA A 326 -1.68 -9.39 -27.88
N ALA A 327 -0.68 -9.76 -27.05
CA ALA A 327 -0.81 -10.83 -26.07
C ALA A 327 -1.86 -10.52 -25.00
N LEU A 328 -1.90 -9.28 -24.52
CA LEU A 328 -2.92 -8.82 -23.57
C LEU A 328 -4.34 -8.88 -24.17
N ALA A 329 -4.51 -8.49 -25.44
CA ALA A 329 -5.79 -8.61 -26.13
C ALA A 329 -6.19 -10.08 -26.37
N ALA A 330 -5.22 -10.97 -26.61
CA ALA A 330 -5.47 -12.40 -26.73
C ALA A 330 -5.90 -13.02 -25.38
N LEU A 331 -5.27 -12.63 -24.27
CA LEU A 331 -5.69 -13.03 -22.93
C LEU A 331 -7.12 -12.57 -22.62
N ASP A 332 -7.45 -11.32 -22.97
CA ASP A 332 -8.81 -10.80 -22.82
C ASP A 332 -9.84 -11.64 -23.60
N ALA A 333 -9.54 -12.00 -24.85
CA ALA A 333 -10.40 -12.83 -25.69
C ALA A 333 -10.55 -14.27 -25.15
N GLU A 334 -9.45 -14.88 -24.71
CA GLU A 334 -9.45 -16.21 -24.09
C GLU A 334 -10.28 -16.24 -22.80
N PHE A 335 -10.15 -15.22 -21.96
CA PHE A 335 -10.95 -15.09 -20.74
C PHE A 335 -12.44 -15.00 -21.03
N THR A 336 -12.86 -14.16 -21.99
CA THR A 336 -14.26 -14.10 -22.40
C THR A 336 -14.73 -15.43 -23.00
N ALA A 337 -13.90 -16.10 -23.79
CA ALA A 337 -14.25 -17.38 -24.38
C ALA A 337 -14.45 -18.50 -23.35
N VAL A 338 -13.66 -18.54 -22.27
CA VAL A 338 -13.80 -19.58 -21.23
C VAL A 338 -14.83 -19.23 -20.15
N THR A 339 -14.99 -17.96 -19.78
CA THR A 339 -15.88 -17.57 -18.65
C THR A 339 -17.25 -17.04 -19.10
N GLY A 340 -17.31 -16.44 -20.29
CA GLY A 340 -18.42 -15.62 -20.76
C GLY A 340 -18.50 -14.23 -20.12
N GLN A 341 -17.46 -13.78 -19.39
CA GLN A 341 -17.42 -12.49 -18.70
C GLN A 341 -16.54 -11.46 -19.43
N GLU A 342 -16.76 -10.18 -19.11
CA GLU A 342 -15.94 -9.05 -19.61
C GLU A 342 -14.54 -9.06 -18.98
N PRO A 343 -13.46 -8.81 -19.76
CA PRO A 343 -12.07 -8.96 -19.32
C PRO A 343 -11.52 -7.75 -18.53
N GLY A 344 -12.38 -7.02 -17.83
CA GLY A 344 -11.96 -5.88 -17.01
C GLY A 344 -13.02 -5.41 -16.03
N ARG A 345 -12.57 -4.78 -14.93
CA ARG A 345 -13.44 -4.25 -13.88
C ARG A 345 -12.91 -2.95 -13.25
N SER A 346 -13.76 -2.29 -12.47
CA SER A 346 -13.40 -1.16 -11.60
C SER A 346 -12.69 -0.01 -12.31
N ALA A 347 -13.24 0.43 -13.43
CA ALA A 347 -12.71 1.54 -14.22
C ALA A 347 -12.52 2.80 -13.35
N GLY A 348 -11.35 3.43 -13.43
CA GLY A 348 -11.02 4.65 -12.69
C GLY A 348 -10.50 4.45 -11.25
N GLN A 349 -10.57 3.24 -10.67
CA GLN A 349 -10.04 2.98 -9.34
C GLN A 349 -8.52 2.68 -9.36
N THR A 350 -7.81 3.11 -8.30
CA THR A 350 -6.36 2.89 -8.11
C THR A 350 -6.16 1.65 -7.23
N TYR A 351 -5.17 0.80 -7.56
CA TYR A 351 -4.88 -0.46 -6.85
C TYR A 351 -6.05 -1.46 -6.83
N ALA A 352 -6.84 -1.52 -7.91
CA ALA A 352 -8.05 -2.35 -7.99
C ALA A 352 -7.90 -3.63 -8.83
N GLY A 353 -6.71 -3.91 -9.38
CA GLY A 353 -6.46 -5.06 -10.27
C GLY A 353 -7.40 -5.05 -11.49
N ARG A 354 -7.27 -4.03 -12.36
CA ARG A 354 -8.27 -3.73 -13.41
C ARG A 354 -8.26 -4.72 -14.58
N GLY A 355 -7.07 -5.19 -14.95
CA GLY A 355 -6.88 -6.18 -16.02
C GLY A 355 -6.93 -7.61 -15.47
N LEU A 356 -6.71 -8.59 -16.34
CA LEU A 356 -6.70 -10.01 -15.97
C LEU A 356 -5.38 -10.47 -15.36
N CYS A 357 -4.30 -9.73 -15.58
CA CYS A 357 -2.97 -10.05 -15.09
C CYS A 357 -2.19 -8.78 -14.75
N TRP A 358 -1.12 -8.95 -13.97
CA TRP A 358 -0.12 -7.91 -13.70
C TRP A 358 1.29 -8.47 -13.76
N GLU A 359 2.28 -7.59 -13.84
CA GLU A 359 3.70 -7.93 -13.77
C GLU A 359 4.32 -7.37 -12.48
N ASP A 360 5.09 -8.23 -11.79
CA ASP A 360 6.05 -7.83 -10.76
C ASP A 360 7.46 -8.20 -11.19
N THR A 361 8.43 -7.34 -10.86
CA THR A 361 9.82 -7.50 -11.29
C THR A 361 10.79 -7.29 -10.14
N VAL A 362 11.97 -7.90 -10.26
CA VAL A 362 13.10 -7.75 -9.33
C VAL A 362 14.20 -6.99 -10.02
N ARG A 363 14.71 -5.93 -9.38
CA ARG A 363 15.82 -5.11 -9.86
C ARG A 363 17.09 -5.97 -9.93
N ASP A 364 17.88 -5.80 -10.99
CA ASP A 364 19.23 -6.38 -11.03
C ASP A 364 20.23 -5.43 -10.39
N LEU A 365 20.21 -5.39 -9.07
CA LEU A 365 21.03 -4.50 -8.27
C LEU A 365 21.28 -5.18 -6.92
N ASP A 366 22.54 -5.29 -6.53
CA ASP A 366 22.91 -5.68 -5.18
C ASP A 366 23.30 -4.43 -4.40
N VAL A 367 22.65 -4.20 -3.25
CA VAL A 367 22.87 -3.05 -2.38
C VAL A 367 23.06 -3.51 -0.95
N GLU A 368 24.12 -3.01 -0.32
CA GLU A 368 24.34 -3.09 1.12
C GLU A 368 24.41 -1.68 1.70
N ILE A 369 23.72 -1.47 2.82
CA ILE A 369 23.74 -0.25 3.63
C ILE A 369 24.42 -0.58 4.95
N GLY A 370 25.61 -0.01 5.18
CA GLY A 370 26.44 -0.39 6.31
C GLY A 370 26.49 0.60 7.46
N GLY A 371 27.40 0.34 8.40
CA GLY A 371 27.57 1.07 9.65
C GLY A 371 27.61 2.59 9.49
N PRO A 372 28.50 3.17 8.65
CA PRO A 372 28.59 4.62 8.47
C PRO A 372 27.27 5.31 8.08
N VAL A 373 26.47 4.69 7.19
CA VAL A 373 25.16 5.24 6.81
C VAL A 373 24.18 5.15 7.98
N LEU A 374 24.14 4.02 8.68
CA LEU A 374 23.29 3.83 9.85
C LEU A 374 23.67 4.78 11.00
N THR A 375 24.96 4.99 11.26
CA THR A 375 25.46 5.94 12.27
C THR A 375 25.02 7.37 11.96
N ALA A 376 25.08 7.80 10.69
CA ALA A 376 24.69 9.15 10.30
C ALA A 376 23.21 9.45 10.53
N ILE A 377 22.33 8.44 10.41
CA ILE A 377 20.89 8.60 10.62
C ILE A 377 20.43 8.22 12.04
N ALA A 378 21.28 7.56 12.84
CA ALA A 378 20.85 6.92 14.08
C ALA A 378 20.26 7.88 15.11
N ALA A 379 20.97 8.96 15.46
CA ALA A 379 20.51 9.89 16.48
C ALA A 379 19.25 10.67 16.04
N PRO A 380 19.16 11.22 14.81
CA PRO A 380 17.90 11.75 14.30
C PRO A 380 16.75 10.74 14.28
N LEU A 381 17.01 9.50 13.88
CA LEU A 381 15.98 8.47 13.79
C LEU A 381 15.53 7.97 15.16
N ASP A 382 16.38 7.97 16.19
CA ASP A 382 16.01 7.68 17.58
C ASP A 382 14.88 8.60 18.07
N VAL A 383 14.98 9.89 17.77
CA VAL A 383 13.92 10.88 18.13
C VAL A 383 12.59 10.51 17.47
N VAL A 384 12.61 10.20 16.18
CA VAL A 384 11.42 9.82 15.42
C VAL A 384 10.83 8.49 15.94
N LEU A 385 11.68 7.52 16.28
CA LEU A 385 11.27 6.20 16.79
C LEU A 385 10.72 6.27 18.22
N ARG A 386 11.25 7.12 19.10
CA ARG A 386 10.66 7.40 20.42
C ARG A 386 9.27 8.03 20.29
N ALA A 387 9.10 8.98 19.35
CA ALA A 387 7.78 9.51 19.04
C ALA A 387 6.84 8.41 18.49
N ALA A 388 7.35 7.50 17.65
CA ALA A 388 6.57 6.37 17.15
C ALA A 388 6.11 5.43 18.28
N ARG A 389 7.01 5.07 19.22
CA ARG A 389 6.67 4.30 20.43
C ARG A 389 5.57 4.98 21.23
N TRP A 390 5.72 6.29 21.49
CA TRP A 390 4.71 7.07 22.18
C TRP A 390 3.36 7.04 21.46
N VAL A 391 3.34 7.18 20.13
CA VAL A 391 2.11 7.04 19.34
C VAL A 391 1.47 5.67 19.56
N THR A 392 2.24 4.58 19.57
CA THR A 392 1.68 3.24 19.83
C THR A 392 1.05 3.15 21.22
N ALA A 393 1.72 3.67 22.26
CA ALA A 393 1.22 3.65 23.63
C ALA A 393 -0.03 4.53 23.79
N ALA A 394 -0.02 5.75 23.24
CA ALA A 394 -1.14 6.69 23.31
C ALA A 394 -2.37 6.19 22.53
N VAL A 395 -2.18 5.63 21.33
CA VAL A 395 -3.26 5.00 20.56
C VAL A 395 -3.82 3.80 21.31
N ALA A 396 -2.97 2.93 21.85
CA ALA A 396 -3.41 1.76 22.62
C ALA A 396 -4.26 2.17 23.83
N ALA A 397 -3.80 3.12 24.63
CA ALA A 397 -4.55 3.63 25.78
C ALA A 397 -5.90 4.21 25.36
N SER A 398 -5.90 5.11 24.37
CA SER A 398 -7.12 5.79 23.93
C SER A 398 -8.17 4.85 23.33
N TYR A 399 -7.74 3.81 22.60
CA TYR A 399 -8.66 2.80 22.08
C TYR A 399 -9.07 1.78 23.13
N LEU A 400 -8.20 1.43 24.09
CA LEU A 400 -8.58 0.54 25.18
C LEU A 400 -9.66 1.17 26.06
N ASP A 401 -9.56 2.47 26.37
CA ASP A 401 -10.59 3.20 27.11
C ASP A 401 -11.94 3.13 26.37
N ALA A 402 -11.96 3.49 25.09
CA ALA A 402 -13.18 3.47 24.27
C ALA A 402 -13.77 2.05 24.11
N LEU A 403 -12.92 1.03 23.95
CA LEU A 403 -13.38 -0.37 23.87
C LEU A 403 -13.90 -0.87 25.22
N THR A 404 -13.33 -0.39 26.33
CA THR A 404 -13.77 -0.73 27.69
C THR A 404 -15.14 -0.14 27.98
N GLU A 405 -15.40 1.10 27.58
CA GLU A 405 -16.74 1.71 27.66
C GLU A 405 -17.78 0.87 26.89
N LEU A 406 -17.48 0.50 25.63
CA LEU A 406 -18.37 -0.36 24.85
C LEU A 406 -18.60 -1.73 25.49
N TYR A 407 -17.56 -2.34 26.07
CA TYR A 407 -17.70 -3.60 26.80
C TYR A 407 -18.58 -3.45 28.05
N GLN A 408 -18.40 -2.41 28.84
CA GLN A 408 -19.16 -2.16 30.06
C GLN A 408 -20.65 -1.94 29.76
N ASP A 409 -20.95 -1.17 28.71
CA ASP A 409 -22.32 -0.95 28.25
C ASP A 409 -22.97 -2.28 27.82
N LEU A 410 -22.29 -3.08 26.99
CA LEU A 410 -22.79 -4.39 26.55
C LEU A 410 -22.98 -5.37 27.72
N ALA A 411 -22.04 -5.40 28.67
CA ALA A 411 -22.11 -6.25 29.85
C ALA A 411 -23.30 -5.88 30.74
N ALA A 412 -23.55 -4.58 30.93
CA ALA A 412 -24.68 -4.06 31.68
C ALA A 412 -26.02 -4.36 30.99
N GLU A 413 -26.13 -4.11 29.68
CA GLU A 413 -27.34 -4.39 28.90
C GLU A 413 -27.71 -5.89 28.90
N GLN A 414 -26.71 -6.77 28.88
CA GLN A 414 -26.91 -8.22 28.86
C GLN A 414 -27.02 -8.84 30.26
N GLY A 415 -26.66 -8.10 31.31
CA GLY A 415 -26.58 -8.61 32.67
C GLY A 415 -25.55 -9.73 32.83
N SER A 416 -24.48 -9.71 32.02
CA SER A 416 -23.45 -10.75 31.96
C SER A 416 -22.06 -10.11 31.80
N PRO A 417 -21.05 -10.52 32.59
CA PRO A 417 -19.66 -10.09 32.39
C PRO A 417 -18.98 -10.80 31.20
N GLN A 418 -19.64 -11.76 30.57
CA GLN A 418 -19.15 -12.41 29.36
C GLN A 418 -19.90 -11.84 28.15
N VAL A 419 -19.21 -11.02 27.36
CA VAL A 419 -19.76 -10.31 26.21
C VAL A 419 -19.30 -11.00 24.91
N PRO A 420 -20.18 -11.32 23.96
CA PRO A 420 -19.77 -11.86 22.67
C PRO A 420 -18.86 -10.88 21.90
N LEU A 421 -17.67 -11.33 21.48
CA LEU A 421 -16.72 -10.47 20.75
C LEU A 421 -17.35 -9.93 19.45
N GLY A 422 -18.18 -10.71 18.76
CA GLY A 422 -18.84 -10.26 17.53
C GLY A 422 -19.66 -8.98 17.69
N GLN A 423 -20.33 -8.80 18.84
CA GLN A 423 -21.12 -7.60 19.14
C GLN A 423 -20.22 -6.40 19.46
N LEU A 424 -19.21 -6.61 20.31
CA LEU A 424 -18.22 -5.58 20.61
C LEU A 424 -17.49 -5.13 19.34
N TRP A 425 -17.05 -6.07 18.50
CA TRP A 425 -16.39 -5.82 17.22
C TRP A 425 -17.25 -5.02 16.26
N TYR A 426 -18.55 -5.34 16.18
CA TYR A 426 -19.51 -4.62 15.34
C TYR A 426 -19.63 -3.15 15.77
N LEU A 427 -19.80 -2.87 17.06
CA LEU A 427 -19.87 -1.49 17.57
C LEU A 427 -18.53 -0.76 17.44
N ALA A 428 -17.43 -1.46 17.71
CA ALA A 428 -16.07 -0.92 17.61
C ALA A 428 -15.74 -0.40 16.19
N GLN A 429 -16.38 -0.90 15.12
CA GLN A 429 -16.19 -0.37 13.76
C GLN A 429 -16.40 1.15 13.69
N GLY A 430 -17.32 1.69 14.50
CA GLY A 430 -17.55 3.14 14.59
C GLY A 430 -16.34 3.93 15.10
N LEU A 431 -15.51 3.33 15.98
CA LEU A 431 -14.29 3.94 16.52
C LEU A 431 -13.15 4.02 15.49
N PHE A 432 -13.16 3.13 14.49
CA PHE A 432 -12.12 3.06 13.45
C PHE A 432 -12.53 3.79 12.17
N TYR A 433 -13.78 3.59 11.73
CA TYR A 433 -14.29 4.00 10.42
C TYR A 433 -15.49 4.95 10.47
N GLY A 434 -15.96 5.33 11.66
CA GLY A 434 -17.08 6.26 11.83
C GLY A 434 -16.76 7.70 11.43
N THR A 435 -17.80 8.53 11.33
CA THR A 435 -17.70 9.97 10.99
C THR A 435 -17.61 10.88 12.22
N ALA A 436 -17.79 10.33 13.42
CA ALA A 436 -17.58 11.05 14.67
C ALA A 436 -16.08 11.24 14.94
N THR A 437 -15.73 12.15 15.86
CA THR A 437 -14.35 12.34 16.31
C THR A 437 -13.80 11.02 16.85
N ARG A 438 -12.76 10.50 16.19
CA ARG A 438 -12.14 9.21 16.56
C ARG A 438 -11.11 9.40 17.68
N PRO A 439 -10.87 8.37 18.52
CA PRO A 439 -9.86 8.45 19.59
C PRO A 439 -8.47 8.88 19.07
N ALA A 440 -8.12 8.41 17.87
CA ALA A 440 -6.89 8.75 17.16
C ALA A 440 -6.66 10.25 16.90
N GLU A 441 -7.73 11.04 16.74
CA GLU A 441 -7.61 12.45 16.34
C GLU A 441 -7.00 13.31 17.45
N ALA A 442 -7.31 12.98 18.71
CA ALA A 442 -6.70 13.63 19.86
C ALA A 442 -5.19 13.33 19.93
N VAL A 443 -4.80 12.08 19.69
CA VAL A 443 -3.39 11.65 19.66
C VAL A 443 -2.63 12.35 18.53
N ALA A 444 -3.21 12.45 17.33
CA ALA A 444 -2.60 13.15 16.19
C ALA A 444 -2.43 14.66 16.44
N ALA A 445 -3.43 15.30 17.07
CA ALA A 445 -3.34 16.70 17.45
C ALA A 445 -2.26 16.94 18.51
N ASP A 446 -2.12 16.03 19.50
CA ASP A 446 -1.08 16.13 20.53
C ASP A 446 0.32 15.87 19.96
N LEU A 447 0.46 14.88 19.06
CA LEU A 447 1.68 14.65 18.30
C LEU A 447 2.14 15.93 17.58
N THR A 448 1.22 16.58 16.87
CA THR A 448 1.50 17.82 16.13
C THR A 448 2.00 18.93 17.06
N LYS A 449 1.40 19.10 18.23
CA LYS A 449 1.83 20.08 19.24
C LYS A 449 3.24 19.77 19.78
N ARG A 450 3.51 18.51 20.12
CA ARG A 450 4.83 18.07 20.62
C ARG A 450 5.93 18.30 19.59
N TRP A 451 5.65 18.03 18.30
CA TRP A 451 6.59 18.34 17.21
C TRP A 451 6.82 19.85 17.03
N ALA A 452 5.78 20.67 17.14
CA ALA A 452 5.92 22.12 17.08
C ALA A 452 6.82 22.64 18.22
N VAL A 453 6.66 22.12 19.43
CA VAL A 453 7.53 22.44 20.58
C VAL A 453 8.97 22.01 20.33
N LEU A 454 9.19 20.77 19.85
CA LEU A 454 10.54 20.25 19.56
C LEU A 454 11.31 21.14 18.58
N PHE A 455 10.63 21.66 17.56
CA PHE A 455 11.23 22.52 16.54
C PHE A 455 11.15 24.02 16.84
N GLY A 456 10.60 24.43 17.99
CA GLY A 456 10.42 25.84 18.34
C GLY A 456 9.57 26.61 17.32
N LEU A 457 8.56 25.96 16.74
CA LEU A 457 7.68 26.59 15.75
C LEU A 457 6.66 27.48 16.48
N ASP A 458 6.94 28.78 16.53
CA ASP A 458 5.99 29.77 17.04
C ASP A 458 4.78 29.90 16.09
N ALA A 459 3.57 29.72 16.61
CA ALA A 459 2.30 29.81 15.87
C ALA A 459 1.98 31.21 15.30
N ALA A 460 2.90 32.18 15.40
CA ALA A 460 2.60 33.59 15.22
C ALA A 460 3.70 34.41 14.52
N SER A 461 4.36 33.89 13.49
CA SER A 461 5.04 34.74 12.49
C SER A 461 4.24 34.83 11.18
N PRO A 462 3.14 35.60 11.16
CA PRO A 462 2.39 35.87 9.93
C PRO A 462 3.19 36.87 9.07
N GLY A 463 4.01 36.36 8.16
CA GLY A 463 4.58 37.18 7.09
C GLY A 463 5.99 36.78 6.68
N GLY A 464 6.09 35.98 5.62
CA GLY A 464 7.06 36.16 4.52
C GLY A 464 8.56 36.32 4.78
N GLY A 465 9.07 36.07 5.98
CA GLY A 465 10.49 36.26 6.31
C GLY A 465 11.04 35.34 7.40
N GLY A 466 10.37 34.21 7.67
CA GLY A 466 10.90 33.17 8.56
C GLY A 466 11.97 32.31 7.89
N ASP A 467 12.83 31.67 8.68
CA ASP A 467 13.84 30.74 8.18
C ASP A 467 13.21 29.63 7.34
N ARG A 468 13.67 29.44 6.10
CA ARG A 468 13.19 28.36 5.21
C ARG A 468 13.59 26.96 5.69
N VAL A 469 14.57 26.90 6.59
CA VAL A 469 15.10 25.67 7.16
C VAL A 469 15.28 25.86 8.67
N VAL A 470 14.59 25.05 9.46
CA VAL A 470 14.77 24.98 10.91
C VAL A 470 15.57 23.72 11.22
N ARG A 471 16.75 23.91 11.83
CA ARG A 471 17.65 22.81 12.23
C ARG A 471 17.68 22.70 13.74
N VAL A 472 17.48 21.48 14.23
CA VAL A 472 17.62 21.13 15.64
C VAL A 472 18.70 20.06 15.73
N SER A 473 19.67 20.24 16.62
CA SER A 473 20.66 19.18 16.85
C SER A 473 20.11 18.15 17.82
N THR A 474 20.39 16.87 17.58
CA THR A 474 20.03 15.78 18.53
C THR A 474 20.95 15.74 19.74
N SER A 475 22.11 16.40 19.68
CA SER A 475 23.06 16.47 20.81
C SER A 475 22.43 17.15 22.02
N GLY A 476 22.23 16.37 23.10
CA GLY A 476 21.61 16.86 24.34
C GLY A 476 20.09 16.93 24.32
N LEU A 477 19.44 16.48 23.23
CA LEU A 477 17.98 16.53 23.06
C LEU A 477 17.24 15.42 23.84
N GLY A 478 17.96 14.42 24.34
CA GLY A 478 17.42 13.25 25.03
C GLY A 478 16.38 13.56 26.12
N PRO A 479 16.70 14.39 27.15
CA PRO A 479 15.74 14.73 28.21
C PRO A 479 14.48 15.41 27.69
N THR A 480 14.61 16.30 26.70
CA THR A 480 13.46 16.98 26.07
C THR A 480 12.59 15.99 25.29
N VAL A 481 13.20 15.03 24.59
CA VAL A 481 12.48 13.98 23.86
C VAL A 481 11.76 13.04 24.82
N GLU A 482 12.36 12.71 25.96
CA GLU A 482 11.73 11.89 27.01
C GLU A 482 10.53 12.60 27.65
N GLU A 483 10.66 13.91 27.90
CA GLU A 483 9.54 14.74 28.37
C GLU A 483 8.42 14.87 27.33
N LEU A 484 8.79 15.07 26.06
CA LEU A 484 7.83 15.24 24.96
C LEU A 484 7.19 13.93 24.51
N PHE A 485 7.84 12.78 24.64
CA PHE A 485 7.32 11.50 24.16
C PHE A 485 7.49 10.41 25.24
N PRO A 486 6.82 10.54 26.40
CA PRO A 486 6.98 9.62 27.51
C PRO A 486 6.33 8.27 27.17
N ALA A 487 7.15 7.26 26.86
CA ALA A 487 6.70 5.89 26.66
C ALA A 487 7.85 4.89 26.90
N ASP A 488 7.68 4.04 27.89
CA ASP A 488 8.69 3.02 28.23
C ASP A 488 8.62 1.81 27.29
N ARG A 489 7.44 1.53 26.70
CA ARG A 489 7.19 0.33 25.89
C ARG A 489 6.10 0.57 24.82
N PRO A 490 6.03 -0.27 23.77
CA PRO A 490 4.96 -0.18 22.79
C PRO A 490 3.60 -0.63 23.34
N GLY A 491 2.52 -0.13 22.71
CA GLY A 491 1.15 -0.36 23.18
C GLY A 491 0.62 -1.79 22.96
N TRP A 492 1.04 -2.46 21.89
CA TRP A 492 0.67 -3.84 21.53
C TRP A 492 1.75 -4.47 20.64
N SER A 493 1.63 -5.75 20.27
CA SER A 493 2.69 -6.49 19.59
C SER A 493 3.21 -5.85 18.29
N ALA A 494 2.35 -5.51 17.31
CA ALA A 494 2.86 -4.87 16.09
C ALA A 494 3.44 -3.48 16.35
N GLY A 495 3.10 -2.84 17.48
CA GLY A 495 3.71 -1.60 17.94
C GLY A 495 5.24 -1.65 18.10
N ARG A 496 5.83 -2.85 18.14
CA ARG A 496 7.28 -3.04 18.11
C ARG A 496 7.93 -2.80 16.75
N ILE A 497 7.17 -2.76 15.67
CA ILE A 497 7.71 -2.80 14.31
C ILE A 497 7.38 -1.51 13.58
N HIS A 498 8.40 -0.77 13.15
CA HIS A 498 8.28 0.48 12.41
C HIS A 498 8.97 0.38 11.06
N SER A 499 8.37 0.92 10.00
CA SER A 499 8.99 0.97 8.68
C SER A 499 9.19 2.42 8.22
N PRO A 500 10.34 3.06 8.51
CA PRO A 500 10.65 4.36 7.93
C PRO A 500 11.11 4.24 6.48
N ASP A 501 10.62 5.14 5.65
CA ASP A 501 11.06 5.35 4.27
C ASP A 501 12.03 6.51 4.21
N LEU A 502 13.28 6.23 3.82
CA LEU A 502 14.36 7.20 3.73
C LEU A 502 14.76 7.40 2.28
N GLN A 503 14.75 8.65 1.83
CA GLN A 503 15.39 9.03 0.58
C GLN A 503 16.78 9.57 0.89
N ILE A 504 17.80 8.99 0.26
CA ILE A 504 19.18 9.46 0.38
C ILE A 504 19.44 10.44 -0.76
N CYS A 505 19.84 11.66 -0.43
CA CYS A 505 20.24 12.69 -1.37
C CYS A 505 21.77 12.65 -1.50
N ALA A 506 22.28 12.16 -2.63
CA ALA A 506 23.70 12.09 -2.91
C ALA A 506 23.97 12.11 -4.42
N GLU A 507 25.14 12.58 -4.83
CA GLU A 507 25.52 12.66 -6.24
C GLU A 507 25.77 11.28 -6.88
N SER A 508 26.10 10.28 -6.05
CA SER A 508 26.51 8.94 -6.47
C SER A 508 26.48 7.94 -5.31
N ALA A 509 26.54 6.64 -5.61
CA ALA A 509 26.70 5.60 -4.60
C ALA A 509 28.05 5.71 -3.85
N GLU A 510 29.10 6.17 -4.53
CA GLU A 510 30.40 6.43 -3.93
C GLU A 510 30.33 7.58 -2.91
N ALA A 511 29.53 8.62 -3.18
CA ALA A 511 29.29 9.71 -2.22
C ALA A 511 28.57 9.20 -0.97
N VAL A 512 27.55 8.34 -1.12
CA VAL A 512 26.93 7.64 0.02
C VAL A 512 27.96 6.85 0.80
N GLY A 513 28.84 6.11 0.11
CA GLY A 513 29.93 5.35 0.73
C GLY A 513 30.95 6.20 1.49
N ARG A 514 31.09 7.49 1.17
CA ARG A 514 31.94 8.45 1.91
C ARG A 514 31.22 9.19 3.03
N GLY A 515 29.91 8.96 3.22
CA GLY A 515 29.09 9.72 4.16
C GLY A 515 28.68 11.11 3.64
N GLU A 516 28.86 11.39 2.36
CA GLU A 516 28.52 12.66 1.72
C GLU A 516 27.07 12.63 1.23
N PHE A 517 26.11 12.64 2.15
CA PHE A 517 24.69 12.59 1.82
C PHE A 517 23.82 13.30 2.86
N THR A 518 22.58 13.58 2.47
CA THR A 518 21.50 13.99 3.38
C THR A 518 20.42 12.91 3.33
N ALA A 519 19.86 12.55 4.49
CA ALA A 519 18.71 11.65 4.55
C ALA A 519 17.41 12.46 4.63
N VAL A 520 16.35 11.98 3.99
CA VAL A 520 15.02 12.58 4.03
C VAL A 520 14.02 11.52 4.42
N LEU A 521 13.34 11.72 5.55
CA LEU A 521 12.19 10.90 5.93
C LEU A 521 11.04 11.19 4.96
N GLY A 522 10.75 10.21 4.10
CA GLY A 522 9.64 10.24 3.15
C GLY A 522 8.32 9.98 3.85
N GLU A 523 8.24 8.84 4.53
CA GLU A 523 7.06 8.37 5.27
C GLU A 523 7.51 7.55 6.48
N MET A 524 6.69 7.51 7.53
CA MET A 524 6.90 6.66 8.69
C MET A 524 5.67 5.77 8.88
N HIS A 525 5.85 4.46 8.67
CA HIS A 525 4.81 3.49 8.96
C HIS A 525 4.97 2.94 10.37
N VAL A 526 4.24 3.53 11.32
CA VAL A 526 4.25 3.14 12.73
C VAL A 526 3.45 1.85 12.93
N ALA A 527 3.97 0.93 13.75
CA ALA A 527 3.31 -0.33 14.12
C ALA A 527 2.95 -1.21 12.92
N TRP A 528 3.78 -1.19 11.87
CA TRP A 528 3.46 -1.84 10.60
C TRP A 528 4.70 -2.44 9.93
N ALA A 529 4.67 -3.76 9.71
CA ALA A 529 5.65 -4.49 8.91
C ALA A 529 5.33 -4.37 7.41
N THR A 530 5.80 -3.29 6.77
CA THR A 530 5.33 -2.97 5.41
C THR A 530 5.95 -3.85 4.33
N ASN A 531 7.01 -4.59 4.67
CA ASN A 531 7.61 -5.61 3.83
C ASN A 531 6.79 -6.91 3.78
N ALA A 532 5.77 -7.05 4.63
CA ALA A 532 5.03 -8.29 4.83
C ALA A 532 3.93 -8.56 3.79
N CYS A 533 3.91 -7.85 2.66
CA CYS A 533 2.91 -8.02 1.61
C CYS A 533 3.44 -8.83 0.41
N GLY A 534 2.50 -9.43 -0.35
CA GLY A 534 2.81 -10.37 -1.43
C GLY A 534 3.88 -9.89 -2.42
N VAL A 535 3.84 -8.62 -2.86
CA VAL A 535 4.80 -8.07 -3.82
C VAL A 535 6.26 -8.12 -3.32
N PHE A 536 6.50 -7.88 -2.03
CA PHE A 536 7.85 -7.90 -1.46
C PHE A 536 8.27 -9.31 -1.07
N VAL A 537 7.39 -10.06 -0.41
CA VAL A 537 7.66 -11.44 0.02
C VAL A 537 7.94 -12.33 -1.19
N GLY A 538 7.12 -12.24 -2.25
CA GLY A 538 7.34 -13.00 -3.48
C GLY A 538 8.61 -12.61 -4.23
N ALA A 539 9.17 -11.42 -3.98
CA ALA A 539 10.43 -10.93 -4.53
C ALA A 539 11.67 -11.40 -3.76
N HIS A 540 11.52 -11.79 -2.49
CA HIS A 540 12.64 -12.20 -1.65
C HIS A 540 13.15 -13.60 -2.05
N PRO A 541 14.47 -13.86 -2.02
CA PRO A 541 15.02 -15.18 -2.31
C PRO A 541 14.67 -16.24 -1.25
N ASP A 542 14.41 -15.82 -0.01
CA ASP A 542 14.03 -16.71 1.11
C ASP A 542 12.82 -16.16 1.90
N PRO A 543 11.58 -16.35 1.41
CA PRO A 543 10.38 -15.90 2.12
C PRO A 543 10.20 -16.52 3.51
N ALA A 544 10.69 -17.75 3.71
CA ALA A 544 10.52 -18.47 4.98
C ALA A 544 11.34 -17.81 6.11
N ALA A 545 12.54 -17.33 5.81
CA ALA A 545 13.34 -16.56 6.76
C ALA A 545 12.64 -15.26 7.22
N LEU A 546 11.93 -14.57 6.32
CA LEU A 546 11.17 -13.37 6.67
C LEU A 546 9.99 -13.69 7.61
N THR A 547 9.28 -14.80 7.36
CA THR A 547 8.20 -15.26 8.24
C THR A 547 8.73 -15.61 9.63
N ALA A 548 9.87 -16.32 9.70
CA ALA A 548 10.52 -16.67 10.96
C ALA A 548 10.97 -15.42 11.74
N ALA A 549 11.60 -14.45 11.07
CA ALA A 549 12.02 -13.17 11.65
C ALA A 549 10.83 -12.39 12.24
N LEU A 550 9.73 -12.28 11.48
CA LEU A 550 8.55 -11.57 11.98
C LEU A 550 7.91 -12.27 13.18
N ARG A 551 7.91 -13.61 13.20
CA ARG A 551 7.45 -14.38 14.36
C ARG A 551 8.35 -14.21 15.57
N GLU A 552 9.66 -14.17 15.41
CA GLU A 552 10.58 -13.94 16.52
C GLU A 552 10.36 -12.55 17.14
N ASP A 553 10.06 -11.55 16.31
CA ASP A 553 9.81 -10.19 16.78
C ASP A 553 8.42 -9.98 17.37
N LEU A 554 7.40 -10.56 16.75
CA LEU A 554 6.01 -10.37 17.15
C LEU A 554 5.47 -11.54 17.98
N GLY A 555 6.28 -12.53 18.32
CA GLY A 555 5.92 -13.77 19.04
C GLY A 555 4.79 -14.60 18.42
N PRO A 556 4.40 -15.70 19.11
CA PRO A 556 3.42 -16.67 18.59
C PRO A 556 1.97 -16.19 18.72
N ASP A 557 1.05 -17.00 18.20
CA ASP A 557 -0.39 -16.95 18.42
C ASP A 557 -1.07 -15.62 18.05
N ARG A 558 -0.54 -14.96 17.02
CA ARG A 558 -1.09 -13.71 16.49
C ARG A 558 -2.43 -13.96 15.81
N MET A 559 -3.41 -13.13 16.08
CA MET A 559 -4.73 -13.24 15.47
C MET A 559 -4.72 -12.60 14.07
N LEU A 560 -4.81 -13.41 13.02
CA LEU A 560 -4.79 -12.95 11.63
C LEU A 560 -6.21 -12.80 11.07
N PRO A 561 -6.73 -11.57 10.86
CA PRO A 561 -8.08 -11.40 10.35
C PRO A 561 -8.22 -11.85 8.90
N LEU A 562 -9.21 -12.69 8.61
CA LEU A 562 -9.60 -13.06 7.25
C LEU A 562 -10.39 -11.92 6.61
N LEU A 563 -9.77 -11.22 5.68
CA LEU A 563 -10.36 -10.04 5.05
C LEU A 563 -11.37 -10.44 3.96
N PRO A 564 -12.58 -9.85 3.96
CA PRO A 564 -13.55 -10.08 2.88
C PRO A 564 -13.09 -9.42 1.58
N LEU A 565 -13.57 -9.92 0.43
CA LEU A 565 -13.17 -9.40 -0.90
C LEU A 565 -13.57 -7.93 -1.15
N VAL A 566 -14.52 -7.41 -0.38
CA VAL A 566 -14.92 -5.99 -0.44
C VAL A 566 -13.97 -5.08 0.34
N TRP A 567 -12.99 -5.63 1.07
CA TRP A 567 -12.06 -4.85 1.86
C TRP A 567 -11.24 -3.91 0.98
N PRO A 568 -11.12 -2.61 1.33
CA PRO A 568 -10.44 -1.64 0.48
C PRO A 568 -9.01 -2.04 0.15
N ARG A 569 -8.63 -1.93 -1.14
CA ARG A 569 -7.27 -2.21 -1.67
C ARG A 569 -6.77 -3.63 -1.40
N TYR A 570 -7.66 -4.56 -1.08
CA TYR A 570 -7.31 -5.97 -0.87
C TYR A 570 -7.12 -6.66 -2.22
N THR A 571 -5.85 -6.79 -2.61
CA THR A 571 -5.41 -7.45 -3.85
C THR A 571 -4.29 -8.42 -3.51
N THR A 572 -4.06 -9.42 -4.34
CA THR A 572 -3.01 -10.43 -4.14
C THR A 572 -1.64 -9.83 -3.86
N ARG A 573 -1.30 -8.72 -4.54
CA ARG A 573 -0.01 -8.03 -4.37
C ARG A 573 0.15 -7.37 -3.00
N LEU A 574 -0.93 -6.87 -2.44
CA LEU A 574 -0.94 -6.09 -1.20
C LEU A 574 -1.44 -6.90 0.01
N ALA A 575 -1.97 -8.10 -0.21
CA ALA A 575 -2.34 -9.02 0.83
C ALA A 575 -1.12 -9.36 1.71
N PHE A 576 -1.37 -9.51 3.00
CA PHE A 576 -0.36 -9.95 3.95
C PHE A 576 0.11 -11.36 3.58
N ALA A 577 1.42 -11.60 3.66
CA ALA A 577 2.07 -12.80 3.13
C ALA A 577 3.09 -13.43 4.10
N LEU A 578 3.41 -12.78 5.23
CA LEU A 578 4.27 -13.33 6.28
C LEU A 578 3.44 -14.01 7.38
N GLU A 579 2.65 -15.00 6.97
CA GLU A 579 1.83 -15.81 7.88
C GLU A 579 2.63 -16.99 8.42
N ASP A 580 2.61 -17.19 9.74
CA ASP A 580 2.99 -18.49 10.32
C ASP A 580 1.75 -19.40 10.33
N LEU A 581 1.91 -20.65 9.91
CA LEU A 581 0.81 -21.61 9.84
C LEU A 581 0.24 -21.99 11.21
N ARG A 582 0.92 -21.63 12.31
CA ARG A 582 0.43 -21.79 13.68
C ARG A 582 -0.40 -20.61 14.15
N ASP A 583 -0.35 -19.48 13.46
CA ASP A 583 -1.14 -18.29 13.84
C ASP A 583 -2.63 -18.52 13.50
N PRO A 584 -3.55 -18.30 14.46
CA PRO A 584 -4.98 -18.45 14.24
C PRO A 584 -5.51 -17.43 13.23
N GLN A 585 -6.52 -17.84 12.45
CA GLN A 585 -7.23 -17.00 11.51
C GLN A 585 -8.56 -16.54 12.12
N LEU A 586 -8.72 -15.24 12.37
CA LEU A 586 -9.98 -14.68 12.85
C LEU A 586 -10.97 -14.56 11.69
N GLY A 587 -11.98 -15.41 11.69
CA GLY A 587 -13.14 -15.24 10.82
C GLY A 587 -14.11 -14.25 11.43
N PHE A 588 -14.13 -13.00 10.94
CA PHE A 588 -15.07 -11.97 11.41
C PHE A 588 -16.14 -11.61 10.36
N ALA A 589 -15.94 -12.02 9.11
CA ALA A 589 -16.88 -11.84 8.00
C ALA A 589 -16.87 -13.06 7.07
N ALA A 590 -17.72 -13.04 6.04
CA ALA A 590 -17.60 -13.98 4.93
C ALA A 590 -16.35 -13.62 4.10
N ALA A 591 -15.35 -14.50 4.14
CA ALA A 591 -14.06 -14.29 3.49
C ALA A 591 -13.55 -15.60 2.85
N PRO A 592 -12.80 -15.52 1.75
CA PRO A 592 -12.20 -16.70 1.13
C PRO A 592 -10.93 -17.14 1.86
N GLY A 593 -10.49 -18.36 1.58
CA GLY A 593 -9.16 -18.85 1.98
C GLY A 593 -9.01 -19.20 3.46
N ALA A 594 -10.13 -19.45 4.14
CA ALA A 594 -10.12 -19.92 5.52
C ALA A 594 -9.53 -21.34 5.60
N ASP A 595 -8.52 -21.51 6.45
CA ASP A 595 -7.92 -22.79 6.80
C ASP A 595 -8.67 -23.40 8.00
N PRO A 596 -9.36 -24.55 7.83
CA PRO A 596 -10.13 -25.17 8.91
C PRO A 596 -9.33 -25.51 10.17
N ASP A 597 -8.01 -25.71 10.09
CA ASP A 597 -7.17 -25.99 11.27
C ASP A 597 -6.78 -24.73 12.06
N ARG A 598 -6.84 -23.57 11.41
CA ARG A 598 -6.43 -22.28 12.00
C ARG A 598 -7.60 -21.38 12.33
N LEU A 599 -8.77 -21.64 11.73
CA LEU A 599 -9.94 -20.77 11.83
C LEU A 599 -10.48 -20.68 13.27
N VAL A 600 -10.61 -19.46 13.74
CA VAL A 600 -11.31 -19.10 14.98
C VAL A 600 -12.46 -18.17 14.59
N PRO A 601 -13.72 -18.65 14.63
CA PRO A 601 -14.88 -17.83 14.28
C PRO A 601 -15.15 -16.82 15.39
N ILE A 602 -15.33 -15.55 15.02
CA ILE A 602 -15.59 -14.47 15.98
C ILE A 602 -16.84 -14.73 16.85
N SER A 603 -17.83 -15.44 16.31
CA SER A 603 -19.05 -15.81 17.03
C SER A 603 -18.85 -16.80 18.17
N ALA A 604 -17.72 -17.51 18.22
CA ALA A 604 -17.38 -18.40 19.32
C ALA A 604 -16.59 -17.71 20.43
N LEU A 605 -16.17 -16.45 20.22
CA LEU A 605 -15.28 -15.73 21.14
C LEU A 605 -16.09 -14.88 22.12
N LEU A 606 -15.64 -14.90 23.38
CA LEU A 606 -16.18 -14.09 24.46
C LEU A 606 -15.11 -13.12 24.96
N VAL A 607 -15.55 -11.94 25.38
CA VAL A 607 -14.74 -10.91 26.04
C VAL A 607 -15.15 -10.85 27.50
N SER A 608 -14.17 -10.82 28.38
CA SER A 608 -14.39 -10.64 29.82
C SER A 608 -13.22 -9.91 30.46
N GLU A 609 -13.48 -9.26 31.58
CA GLU A 609 -12.44 -8.66 32.42
C GLU A 609 -11.80 -9.73 33.33
N GLN A 610 -10.48 -9.87 33.26
CA GLN A 610 -9.65 -10.72 34.11
C GLN A 610 -8.50 -9.88 34.67
N ASP A 611 -8.36 -9.82 36.00
CA ASP A 611 -7.31 -9.05 36.69
C ASP A 611 -7.20 -7.58 36.22
N GLY A 612 -8.34 -6.94 35.95
CA GLY A 612 -8.41 -5.56 35.46
C GLY A 612 -8.06 -5.37 33.98
N ARG A 613 -7.96 -6.46 33.21
CA ARG A 613 -7.65 -6.44 31.77
C ARG A 613 -8.75 -7.12 30.98
N LEU A 614 -9.07 -6.58 29.80
CA LEU A 614 -10.01 -7.23 28.89
C LEU A 614 -9.29 -8.31 28.08
N GLU A 615 -9.80 -9.53 28.17
CA GLU A 615 -9.32 -10.69 27.44
C GLU A 615 -10.41 -11.28 26.56
N VAL A 616 -10.00 -11.80 25.40
CA VAL A 616 -10.81 -12.56 24.47
C VAL A 616 -10.51 -14.03 24.64
N THR A 617 -11.51 -14.85 24.95
CA THR A 617 -11.34 -16.28 25.22
C THR A 617 -12.12 -17.12 24.20
N ALA A 618 -11.47 -18.15 23.68
CA ALA A 618 -12.06 -19.18 22.83
C ALA A 618 -12.61 -20.36 23.65
N PRO A 619 -13.54 -21.16 23.10
CA PRO A 619 -14.10 -22.31 23.81
C PRO A 619 -13.08 -23.39 24.19
N ASP A 620 -11.94 -23.44 23.50
CA ASP A 620 -10.83 -24.36 23.78
C ASP A 620 -9.88 -23.86 24.88
N GLY A 621 -10.18 -22.70 25.48
CA GLY A 621 -9.42 -22.10 26.58
C GLY A 621 -8.28 -21.20 26.14
N ARG A 622 -7.99 -21.08 24.84
CA ARG A 622 -7.03 -20.06 24.36
C ARG A 622 -7.56 -18.67 24.65
N ALA A 623 -6.67 -17.76 25.06
CA ALA A 623 -7.01 -16.40 25.40
C ALA A 623 -6.03 -15.41 24.76
N TRP A 624 -6.52 -14.20 24.46
CA TRP A 624 -5.74 -13.10 23.90
C TRP A 624 -6.12 -11.79 24.58
N PRO A 625 -5.16 -10.88 24.85
CA PRO A 625 -5.49 -9.51 25.22
C PRO A 625 -6.35 -8.84 24.15
N LEU A 626 -7.37 -8.06 24.55
CA LEU A 626 -8.32 -7.47 23.60
C LEU A 626 -7.63 -6.68 22.47
N LEU A 627 -6.61 -5.88 22.80
CA LEU A 627 -5.89 -5.08 21.81
C LEU A 627 -5.14 -5.93 20.76
N GLU A 628 -4.69 -7.14 21.11
CA GLU A 628 -4.03 -8.05 20.15
C GLU A 628 -5.00 -8.58 19.09
N VAL A 629 -6.29 -8.69 19.42
CA VAL A 629 -7.34 -9.06 18.45
C VAL A 629 -7.65 -7.91 17.49
N PHE A 630 -7.44 -6.66 17.93
CA PHE A 630 -7.59 -5.44 17.12
C PHE A 630 -6.28 -4.95 16.47
N ASP A 631 -5.19 -5.72 16.57
CA ASP A 631 -3.85 -5.37 16.10
C ASP A 631 -3.84 -4.71 14.72
N ARG A 632 -4.45 -5.38 13.73
CA ARG A 632 -4.48 -4.92 12.34
C ARG A 632 -5.18 -3.57 12.18
N LEU A 633 -6.23 -3.29 12.95
CA LEU A 633 -7.03 -2.06 12.88
C LEU A 633 -6.30 -0.91 13.60
N LEU A 634 -5.67 -1.20 14.74
CA LEU A 634 -4.83 -0.23 15.46
C LEU A 634 -3.62 0.19 14.62
N ALA A 635 -3.00 -0.75 13.90
CA ALA A 635 -1.91 -0.44 12.98
C ALA A 635 -2.35 0.50 11.83
N GLU A 636 -3.56 0.37 11.26
CA GLU A 636 -4.07 1.31 10.24
C GLU A 636 -4.18 2.73 10.80
N VAL A 637 -4.70 2.83 12.01
CA VAL A 637 -4.88 4.10 12.70
C VAL A 637 -3.54 4.74 13.04
N ALA A 638 -2.58 3.97 13.56
CA ALA A 638 -1.27 4.49 13.97
C ALA A 638 -0.47 5.09 12.81
N VAL A 639 -0.52 4.45 11.63
CA VAL A 639 0.07 5.00 10.40
C VAL A 639 -0.55 6.35 10.04
N ASP A 640 -1.87 6.49 10.19
CA ASP A 640 -2.57 7.73 9.86
C ASP A 640 -2.33 8.86 10.86
N VAL A 641 -2.10 8.52 12.15
CA VAL A 641 -1.78 9.45 13.23
C VAL A 641 -0.40 10.08 13.04
N PHE A 642 0.59 9.32 12.54
CA PHE A 642 1.96 9.79 12.39
C PHE A 642 2.14 10.68 11.15
N LYS A 643 1.62 11.91 11.20
CA LYS A 643 1.80 12.93 10.16
C LYS A 643 2.44 14.17 10.77
N LEU A 644 3.66 14.49 10.33
CA LEU A 644 4.51 15.57 10.87
C LEU A 644 4.13 16.98 10.36
N ALA A 645 3.00 17.11 9.66
CA ALA A 645 2.66 18.32 8.92
C ALA A 645 1.80 19.28 9.76
N GLY A 646 2.30 20.50 9.98
CA GLY A 646 1.53 21.60 10.57
C GLY A 646 0.35 22.05 9.70
N ALA A 647 -0.56 22.86 10.26
CA ALA A 647 -1.72 23.39 9.53
C ALA A 647 -1.46 24.76 8.87
N ASP A 648 -0.28 25.35 9.09
CA ASP A 648 0.04 26.70 8.67
C ASP A 648 0.21 26.84 7.15
N ALA A 649 0.06 28.07 6.66
CA ALA A 649 0.22 28.41 5.24
C ALA A 649 1.61 28.07 4.69
N HIS A 650 2.63 28.08 5.56
CA HIS A 650 4.00 27.66 5.23
C HIS A 650 4.58 26.90 6.42
N THR A 651 5.26 25.78 6.13
CA THR A 651 6.05 25.01 7.07
C THR A 651 7.48 24.98 6.52
N PRO A 652 8.49 25.46 7.27
CA PRO A 652 9.88 25.40 6.83
C PRO A 652 10.35 23.96 6.75
N ARG A 653 11.48 23.73 6.06
CA ARG A 653 12.13 22.42 6.09
C ARG A 653 12.61 22.14 7.51
N LEU A 654 12.17 21.04 8.11
CA LEU A 654 12.54 20.64 9.46
C LEU A 654 13.64 19.58 9.39
N VAL A 655 14.75 19.82 10.09
CA VAL A 655 15.95 18.98 10.04
C VAL A 655 16.42 18.64 11.45
N LEU A 656 16.67 17.35 11.70
CA LEU A 656 17.37 16.84 12.87
C LEU A 656 18.79 16.48 12.46
N ASP A 657 19.78 17.22 12.98
CA ASP A 657 21.17 17.20 12.49
C ASP A 657 21.23 17.34 10.95
N ASP A 658 21.51 16.25 10.23
CA ASP A 658 21.56 16.18 8.76
C ASP A 658 20.41 15.34 8.13
N MET A 659 19.40 14.98 8.92
CA MET A 659 18.21 14.27 8.45
C MET A 659 17.00 15.20 8.35
N VAL A 660 16.46 15.37 7.15
CA VAL A 660 15.22 16.12 6.91
C VAL A 660 14.04 15.26 7.35
N VAL A 661 13.30 15.69 8.37
CA VAL A 661 12.09 14.99 8.85
C VAL A 661 10.81 15.52 8.23
N ALA A 662 10.83 16.78 7.76
CA ALA A 662 9.73 17.36 6.99
C ALA A 662 10.29 18.30 5.91
N ARG A 663 9.81 18.12 4.67
CA ARG A 663 10.13 19.00 3.54
C ARG A 663 9.41 20.34 3.67
N GLU A 664 10.01 21.41 3.15
CA GLU A 664 9.38 22.71 3.05
C GLU A 664 8.04 22.59 2.29
N THR A 665 6.98 23.12 2.90
CA THR A 665 5.61 22.92 2.44
C THR A 665 4.83 24.24 2.47
N TRP A 666 4.07 24.50 1.42
CA TRP A 666 3.15 25.64 1.31
C TRP A 666 1.72 25.13 1.15
N ARG A 667 0.76 25.81 1.78
CA ARG A 667 -0.67 25.48 1.71
C ARG A 667 -1.43 26.70 1.21
N THR A 668 -2.24 26.48 0.18
CA THR A 668 -3.04 27.52 -0.45
C THR A 668 -4.33 26.92 -1.01
N THR A 669 -5.09 27.71 -1.77
CA THR A 669 -6.32 27.28 -2.43
C THR A 669 -6.21 27.43 -3.94
N ILE A 670 -7.14 26.83 -4.69
CA ILE A 670 -7.25 27.11 -6.12
C ILE A 670 -7.50 28.61 -6.36
N ALA A 671 -8.35 29.25 -5.55
CA ALA A 671 -8.62 30.69 -5.63
C ALA A 671 -7.34 31.54 -5.56
N ASP A 672 -6.46 31.24 -4.62
CA ASP A 672 -5.25 32.01 -4.37
C ASP A 672 -4.13 31.76 -5.38
N CYS A 673 -4.07 30.57 -5.98
CA CYS A 673 -3.07 30.26 -7.01
C CYS A 673 -3.37 30.94 -8.35
N ARG A 674 -4.63 31.30 -8.62
CA ARG A 674 -5.13 31.97 -9.85
C ARG A 674 -4.89 31.24 -11.18
N LEU A 675 -4.14 30.12 -11.18
CA LEU A 675 -3.78 29.34 -12.37
C LEU A 675 -4.97 28.73 -13.11
N ALA A 676 -6.04 28.39 -12.40
CA ALA A 676 -7.22 27.74 -12.98
C ALA A 676 -7.96 28.62 -14.01
N TRP A 677 -7.78 29.95 -13.97
CA TRP A 677 -8.43 30.92 -14.85
C TRP A 677 -7.57 31.33 -16.06
N ALA A 678 -6.26 31.09 -16.03
CA ALA A 678 -5.37 31.53 -17.11
C ALA A 678 -5.65 30.79 -18.43
N VAL A 679 -5.71 31.54 -19.54
CA VAL A 679 -6.03 31.04 -20.88
C VAL A 679 -4.91 31.39 -21.86
N GLY A 680 -4.54 30.43 -22.70
CA GLY A 680 -3.39 30.55 -23.60
C GLY A 680 -2.07 30.16 -22.91
N ASP A 681 -1.07 29.82 -23.72
CA ASP A 681 0.21 29.29 -23.21
C ASP A 681 1.00 30.39 -22.45
N ALA A 682 1.06 31.61 -22.99
CA ALA A 682 1.77 32.73 -22.38
C ALA A 682 1.18 33.17 -21.03
N GLU A 683 -0.13 33.41 -20.96
CA GLU A 683 -0.76 33.89 -19.73
C GLU A 683 -0.75 32.82 -18.62
N ARG A 684 -0.87 31.53 -18.99
CA ARG A 684 -0.68 30.44 -18.02
C ARG A 684 0.74 30.41 -17.46
N TYR A 685 1.73 30.59 -18.33
CA TYR A 685 3.12 30.60 -17.92
C TYR A 685 3.44 31.79 -17.00
N LEU A 686 3.01 33.00 -17.37
CA LEU A 686 3.18 34.19 -16.54
C LEU A 686 2.45 34.07 -15.19
N ALA A 687 1.22 33.55 -15.18
CA ALA A 687 0.49 33.31 -13.94
C ALA A 687 1.23 32.33 -13.02
N ALA A 688 1.84 31.27 -13.57
CA ALA A 688 2.63 30.31 -12.80
C ALA A 688 3.90 30.94 -12.23
N ARG A 689 4.62 31.73 -13.03
CA ARG A 689 5.82 32.44 -12.55
C ARG A 689 5.50 33.47 -11.49
N ALA A 690 4.43 34.25 -11.66
CA ALA A 690 3.95 35.20 -10.65
C ALA A 690 3.55 34.48 -9.35
N TRP A 691 2.85 33.35 -9.44
CA TRP A 691 2.49 32.53 -8.29
C TRP A 691 3.72 31.95 -7.57
N ALA A 692 4.68 31.40 -8.31
CA ALA A 692 5.94 30.89 -7.76
C ALA A 692 6.71 31.97 -7.01
N ARG A 693 6.82 33.17 -7.59
CA ARG A 693 7.47 34.33 -6.97
C ARG A 693 6.74 34.81 -5.73
N LYS A 694 5.39 34.85 -5.74
CA LYS A 694 4.57 35.27 -4.59
C LYS A 694 4.83 34.39 -3.36
N LEU A 695 5.03 33.08 -3.56
CA LEU A 695 5.23 32.13 -2.48
C LEU A 695 6.71 31.77 -2.22
N GLY A 696 7.64 32.23 -3.07
CA GLY A 696 9.05 31.88 -2.98
C GLY A 696 9.34 30.41 -3.33
N LEU A 697 8.52 29.80 -4.20
CA LEU A 697 8.65 28.38 -4.56
C LEU A 697 9.97 28.09 -5.30
N PRO A 698 10.61 26.94 -5.04
CA PRO A 698 11.66 26.45 -5.93
C PRO A 698 11.09 26.09 -7.31
N ASP A 699 11.95 25.97 -8.32
CA ASP A 699 11.51 25.66 -9.68
C ASP A 699 10.87 24.26 -9.79
N GLN A 700 11.25 23.31 -8.93
CA GLN A 700 10.75 21.94 -8.95
C GLN A 700 9.98 21.64 -7.66
N VAL A 701 8.71 21.28 -7.83
CA VAL A 701 7.79 21.03 -6.71
C VAL A 701 6.89 19.84 -6.96
N PHE A 702 6.35 19.29 -5.88
CA PHE A 702 5.19 18.42 -5.90
C PHE A 702 3.93 19.20 -5.50
N VAL A 703 2.88 19.11 -6.28
CA VAL A 703 1.59 19.76 -6.03
C VAL A 703 0.52 18.71 -5.77
N LYS A 704 -0.06 18.72 -4.57
CA LYS A 704 -1.21 17.92 -4.16
C LYS A 704 -2.47 18.77 -4.20
N ILE A 705 -3.37 18.44 -5.11
CA ILE A 705 -4.72 19.03 -5.20
C ILE A 705 -5.65 18.19 -4.32
N GLY A 706 -6.51 18.83 -3.51
CA GLY A 706 -7.37 18.15 -2.55
C GLY A 706 -8.31 17.08 -3.15
N THR A 707 -8.66 17.22 -4.43
CA THR A 707 -9.49 16.24 -5.16
C THR A 707 -8.70 15.05 -5.71
N GLU A 708 -7.37 15.11 -5.72
CA GLU A 708 -6.49 14.09 -6.30
C GLU A 708 -5.95 13.15 -5.23
N THR A 709 -5.74 11.87 -5.53
CA THR A 709 -5.18 10.91 -4.53
C THR A 709 -3.68 11.08 -4.32
N LYS A 710 -2.90 11.42 -5.36
CA LYS A 710 -1.44 11.55 -5.28
C LYS A 710 -0.98 12.94 -5.73
N PRO A 711 0.11 13.47 -5.16
CA PRO A 711 0.71 14.70 -5.67
C PRO A 711 1.22 14.51 -7.11
N MET A 712 1.26 15.59 -7.89
CA MET A 712 1.89 15.62 -9.21
C MET A 712 3.19 16.41 -9.15
N PHE A 713 4.24 15.92 -9.81
CA PHE A 713 5.43 16.72 -10.07
C PHE A 713 5.05 17.91 -10.97
N ALA A 714 5.72 19.04 -10.77
CA ALA A 714 5.69 20.19 -11.65
C ALA A 714 7.05 20.90 -11.64
N ASP A 715 7.65 21.02 -12.81
CA ASP A 715 8.74 21.97 -13.05
C ASP A 715 8.13 23.29 -13.53
N LEU A 716 8.26 24.33 -12.70
CA LEU A 716 7.74 25.69 -12.89
C LEU A 716 8.55 26.51 -13.91
N THR A 717 9.61 25.94 -14.48
CA THR A 717 10.26 26.48 -15.69
C THR A 717 9.63 25.92 -16.97
N SER A 718 8.98 24.75 -16.90
CA SER A 718 8.46 24.06 -18.08
C SER A 718 7.05 24.53 -18.48
N PRO A 719 6.87 25.07 -19.70
CA PRO A 719 5.54 25.48 -20.16
C PRO A 719 4.58 24.30 -20.34
N LEU A 720 5.08 23.08 -20.59
CA LEU A 720 4.25 21.88 -20.72
C LEU A 720 3.73 21.39 -19.36
N TYR A 721 4.59 21.33 -18.33
CA TYR A 721 4.15 20.94 -16.99
C TYR A 721 3.22 21.97 -16.38
N ILE A 722 3.47 23.27 -16.57
CA ILE A 722 2.54 24.34 -16.17
C ILE A 722 1.19 24.18 -16.86
N ALA A 723 1.16 23.91 -18.17
CA ALA A 723 -0.09 23.70 -18.89
C ALA A 723 -0.85 22.44 -18.40
N SER A 724 -0.15 21.43 -17.91
CA SER A 724 -0.75 20.27 -17.25
C SER A 724 -1.32 20.62 -15.87
N LEU A 725 -0.54 21.28 -15.02
CA LEU A 725 -0.96 21.73 -13.68
C LEU A 725 -2.18 22.66 -13.75
N ALA A 726 -2.16 23.68 -14.62
CA ALA A 726 -3.29 24.59 -14.83
C ALA A 726 -4.55 23.88 -15.36
N SER A 727 -4.39 22.74 -16.06
CA SER A 727 -5.52 21.92 -16.49
C SER A 727 -6.11 21.14 -15.31
N ALA A 728 -5.28 20.53 -14.47
CA ALA A 728 -5.72 19.79 -13.29
C ALA A 728 -6.44 20.70 -12.28
N LEU A 729 -5.86 21.87 -11.98
CA LEU A 729 -6.48 22.87 -11.10
C LEU A 729 -7.82 23.36 -11.64
N ARG A 730 -7.95 23.50 -12.97
CA ARG A 730 -9.21 23.88 -13.60
C ARG A 730 -10.28 22.80 -13.47
N SER A 731 -9.93 21.54 -13.69
CA SER A 731 -10.85 20.41 -13.50
C SER A 731 -11.33 20.34 -12.06
N ALA A 732 -10.42 20.35 -11.09
CA ALA A 732 -10.75 20.35 -9.66
C ALA A 732 -11.65 21.52 -9.27
N ARG A 733 -11.41 22.72 -9.82
CA ARG A 733 -12.28 23.88 -9.60
C ARG A 733 -13.71 23.67 -10.09
N LEU A 734 -13.87 23.09 -11.27
CA LEU A 734 -15.18 22.85 -11.87
C LEU A 734 -15.95 21.76 -11.12
N GLU A 735 -15.25 20.78 -10.57
CA GLU A 735 -15.83 19.63 -9.87
C GLU A 735 -16.15 19.93 -8.40
N SER A 736 -15.30 20.69 -7.70
CA SER A 736 -15.36 20.81 -6.24
C SER A 736 -15.20 22.24 -5.71
N GLY A 737 -15.18 23.24 -6.59
CA GLY A 737 -15.13 24.66 -6.22
C GLY A 737 -13.73 25.25 -6.06
N GLU A 738 -13.65 26.55 -5.80
CA GLU A 738 -12.39 27.30 -5.77
C GLU A 738 -11.63 27.24 -4.44
N GLN A 739 -12.27 26.75 -3.38
CA GLN A 739 -11.67 26.60 -2.05
C GLN A 739 -10.98 25.25 -1.86
N VAL A 740 -10.91 24.42 -2.91
CA VAL A 740 -10.15 23.16 -2.88
C VAL A 740 -8.70 23.46 -2.49
N SER A 741 -8.19 22.69 -1.53
CA SER A 741 -6.83 22.84 -1.03
C SER A 741 -5.79 22.49 -2.09
N VAL A 742 -4.70 23.24 -2.09
CA VAL A 742 -3.51 23.02 -2.90
C VAL A 742 -2.31 23.04 -1.97
N VAL A 743 -1.68 21.89 -1.79
CA VAL A 743 -0.47 21.74 -0.97
C VAL A 743 0.72 21.57 -1.92
N ILE A 744 1.74 22.39 -1.71
CA ILE A 744 2.98 22.38 -2.50
C ILE A 744 4.09 21.93 -1.57
N THR A 745 4.90 20.97 -2.01
CA THR A 745 6.08 20.51 -1.29
C THR A 745 7.28 20.64 -2.22
N GLU A 746 8.41 21.10 -1.70
CA GLU A 746 9.65 21.12 -2.48
C GLU A 746 10.03 19.73 -3.03
N MET A 747 10.72 19.69 -4.17
CA MET A 747 11.36 18.46 -4.65
C MET A 747 12.68 18.24 -3.89
N LEU A 748 12.75 17.15 -3.12
CA LEU A 748 13.98 16.72 -2.45
C LEU A 748 13.94 15.20 -2.27
N PRO A 749 14.89 14.42 -2.84
CA PRO A 749 16.04 14.83 -3.66
C PRO A 749 15.62 15.45 -5.01
N ASP A 750 16.47 16.30 -5.56
CA ASP A 750 16.41 16.65 -6.98
C ASP A 750 17.05 15.55 -7.87
N ALA A 751 16.97 15.72 -9.19
CA ALA A 751 17.49 14.73 -10.15
C ALA A 751 19.02 14.53 -10.07
N SER A 752 19.78 15.53 -9.64
CA SER A 752 21.23 15.45 -9.47
C SER A 752 21.62 14.67 -8.22
N GLN A 753 20.73 14.65 -7.22
CA GLN A 753 20.87 13.97 -5.94
C GLN A 753 20.32 12.53 -5.94
N ALA A 754 19.99 11.99 -7.11
CA ALA A 754 19.69 10.57 -7.29
C ALA A 754 21.00 9.77 -7.33
N TRP A 755 21.12 8.74 -6.49
CA TRP A 755 22.40 8.03 -6.28
C TRP A 755 22.42 6.60 -6.83
N VAL A 756 21.26 5.95 -6.98
CA VAL A 756 21.16 4.53 -7.38
C VAL A 756 21.42 4.37 -8.88
N PRO A 757 22.48 3.64 -9.30
CA PRO A 757 22.84 3.51 -10.71
C PRO A 757 22.12 2.36 -11.43
N ASP A 758 22.14 2.37 -12.76
CA ASP A 758 22.09 1.17 -13.60
C ASP A 758 23.46 0.87 -14.23
N ALA A 759 23.53 -0.17 -15.06
CA ALA A 759 24.74 -0.58 -15.77
C ALA A 759 25.30 0.50 -16.73
N ASP A 760 24.44 1.40 -17.21
CA ASP A 760 24.79 2.48 -18.13
C ASP A 760 25.18 3.78 -17.38
N GLY A 761 25.17 3.76 -16.04
CA GLY A 761 25.49 4.91 -15.19
C GLY A 761 24.36 5.92 -15.03
N HIS A 762 23.15 5.63 -15.54
CA HIS A 762 21.99 6.46 -15.25
C HIS A 762 21.57 6.28 -13.79
N ARG A 763 21.04 7.35 -13.19
CA ARG A 763 20.63 7.35 -11.77
C ARG A 763 19.13 7.48 -11.60
N TYR A 764 18.60 6.86 -10.56
CA TYR A 764 17.16 6.73 -10.34
C TYR A 764 16.77 7.33 -9.00
N ILE A 765 15.61 8.02 -8.96
CA ILE A 765 14.99 8.39 -7.69
C ILE A 765 14.69 7.10 -6.93
N SER A 766 15.06 7.08 -5.65
CA SER A 766 15.00 5.88 -4.83
C SER A 766 14.58 6.17 -3.39
N GLU A 767 14.01 5.17 -2.75
CA GLU A 767 13.56 5.20 -1.35
C GLU A 767 13.98 3.90 -0.66
N LEU A 768 14.79 4.03 0.38
CA LEU A 768 15.23 2.96 1.26
C LEU A 768 14.23 2.82 2.41
N ARG A 769 13.51 1.70 2.42
CA ARG A 769 12.60 1.32 3.48
C ARG A 769 13.30 0.35 4.41
N LEU A 770 13.44 0.75 5.67
CA LEU A 770 13.98 -0.09 6.73
C LEU A 770 12.85 -0.78 7.50
N GLN A 771 13.19 -1.87 8.20
CA GLN A 771 12.32 -2.46 9.21
C GLN A 771 13.02 -2.35 10.55
N ILE A 772 12.47 -1.54 11.45
CA ILE A 772 13.06 -1.25 12.76
C ILE A 772 12.19 -1.89 13.84
N ARG A 773 12.85 -2.57 14.77
CA ARG A 773 12.28 -3.26 15.91
C ARG A 773 12.58 -2.51 17.20
N ASP A 774 11.54 -2.29 17.98
CA ASP A 774 11.59 -1.95 19.39
C ASP A 774 12.03 -3.17 20.22
N PRO A 775 13.17 -3.12 20.93
CA PRO A 775 13.58 -4.24 21.78
C PRO A 775 12.59 -4.49 22.93
N GLU A 776 11.82 -3.49 23.36
CA GLU A 776 10.88 -3.61 24.48
C GLU A 776 9.68 -4.48 24.13
N LEU A 777 9.19 -5.24 25.12
CA LEU A 777 7.97 -6.01 25.00
C LEU A 777 6.75 -5.10 25.17
N PRO A 778 5.65 -5.35 24.44
CA PRO A 778 4.48 -4.51 24.52
C PRO A 778 3.74 -4.69 25.85
N ALA A 779 2.94 -3.70 26.22
CA ALA A 779 2.12 -3.73 27.43
C ALA A 779 1.18 -4.95 27.50
N THR A 780 0.74 -5.46 26.36
CA THR A 780 -0.14 -6.63 26.21
C THR A 780 0.52 -7.97 26.51
N ARG A 781 1.86 -8.06 26.55
CA ARG A 781 2.60 -9.33 26.70
C ARG A 781 3.39 -9.46 27.99
N VAL A 782 3.09 -8.61 28.96
CA VAL A 782 3.64 -8.77 30.30
C VAL A 782 2.83 -9.84 31.01
N GLU A 783 3.28 -11.10 30.86
CA GLU A 783 3.25 -12.07 31.95
C GLU A 783 4.15 -11.50 33.06
N ASP A 784 3.75 -11.66 34.32
CA ASP A 784 4.60 -11.31 35.47
C ASP A 784 5.98 -11.98 35.29
N LEU A 785 6.99 -11.18 34.94
CA LEU A 785 8.39 -11.59 34.94
C LEU A 785 8.87 -11.89 36.37
#